data_AF-A0AAV3B7A0-F1
#
_entry.id   AF-A0AAV3B7A0-F1
#
_cell.length_a   1.000
_cell.length_b   1.000
_cell.length_c   1.000
_cell.angle_alpha   90.00
_cell.angle_beta   90.00
_cell.angle_gamma   90.00
#
_symmetry.space_group_name_H-M   'P 1'
#
loop_
_entity.id
_entity.type
_entity.pdbx_description
1 polymer ?
#
loop_
_entity_poly.entity_id
_entity_poly.type
_entity_poly.pdbx_seq_one_letter_code
_entity_poly.pdbx_strand_id
1 'polypeptide(L)'
;MKTKYDLFCLFYRHDDLTSFASAIFGLKVVGKAIRTGNTIKLYTVARKKSSLTDQWIAVRKGDEPTLLPPDQGKQNYSKAKARRIIQWLKSNRQEFISDKNGIRITSEHDLNSGRIRFRLQSNEEKTISISIENTSPESVTFVQYKCLRRMKYFSLHDEHSVSATKPLQLDPGAVYDIQVHAATIFCGYFPVTLVFEFMKGNGETNKKFLIGRFISAVSYGTLAEDLAPTSRYIPYQRNLLKTVERIEVDGVRPSGSFNYDLERDIPIGEFSPPLQLKTSIKAGMFSNKKIKLSSTPAITHLRNLLLSTVNFNNYEEKFHMLLHLEEIQMEIDIRRYDQKRQEMLQDPRQRQILTLDVPGVAENRPSVLKGDHLFVTLSEEPETPEKVSYKGYVHGVELERVRLGFSHQLLNKFLNGMLFDVTFTFNRLPLRIQHRAVDLAKMKMLQDALFPTYSNRSCTVNTERLSLYDRNLESNPQQYMAVKQIVSGISRPAPYLIFGPPGTGKTVTLVEAIKQVLKNIPNSHVLACAPSNSASDLLCQRLMRHVDQKDIYRFLASSRDFRYVPEDIKPCCNWNSRSGEYEYPRKHQLTQYRVIITTLTTAGRLVSANFPSGHFTHVFIDESGHAVEPECVTAIAGILDVAKGGQLVLAGDPKQLGPVLRSPLAIEHGLSMSLLERLMNHNPLYGKDTGAYNAEFVTKLLLNYRSHPDILTVPNELFYDNELQPKADVLVSNAYCNWENLPKKGFPIIFHGVLGKDEREGNSPSFFNVSEIEVLMSYLKSLLETQKKKGIARISPKEIGVISPYRKQVEKIRKAVDKELKAVPEVKDLKVGSVEEFQGQERKVILISTVRSSRDYVKIDEQFGLGFLTNPKRFNVAITRAKALLILVGNPVILSKDPYWSRFLRFCSDKGGYAGIQDDIFEDINE
;
A
#
# COMPACT_ATOMS: atom_id res chain seq x y z
N MET A 1 -20.11 29.76 -24.31
CA MET A 1 -20.39 30.88 -25.21
C MET A 1 -21.15 30.35 -26.43
N LYS A 2 -22.18 31.09 -26.84
CA LYS A 2 -23.12 30.81 -27.93
C LYS A 2 -22.46 30.76 -29.33
N THR A 3 -23.21 30.18 -30.27
CA THR A 3 -23.19 30.28 -31.75
C THR A 3 -22.21 29.44 -32.59
N LYS A 4 -22.79 28.91 -33.69
CA LYS A 4 -22.24 28.24 -34.90
C LYS A 4 -22.22 26.69 -34.84
N TYR A 5 -23.00 25.92 -35.62
CA TYR A 5 -23.61 26.16 -36.94
C TYR A 5 -24.95 25.41 -37.13
N ASP A 6 -26.00 26.16 -37.44
CA ASP A 6 -27.09 25.76 -38.33
C ASP A 6 -26.54 25.55 -39.75
N LEU A 7 -26.34 24.30 -40.16
CA LEU A 7 -25.94 23.97 -41.54
C LEU A 7 -26.69 22.75 -42.10
N PHE A 8 -27.84 22.39 -41.52
CA PHE A 8 -28.63 21.24 -41.98
C PHE A 8 -30.09 21.56 -42.33
N CYS A 9 -30.45 22.84 -42.47
CA CYS A 9 -31.78 23.27 -42.91
C CYS A 9 -31.83 23.92 -44.30
N LEU A 10 -30.84 23.67 -45.17
CA LEU A 10 -30.77 24.31 -46.50
C LEU A 10 -30.96 23.37 -47.70
N PHE A 11 -31.40 22.12 -47.52
CA PHE A 11 -31.61 21.17 -48.63
C PHE A 11 -33.00 20.53 -48.69
N TYR A 12 -34.03 21.16 -48.13
CA TYR A 12 -35.41 20.67 -48.28
C TYR A 12 -36.34 21.79 -48.76
N ARG A 13 -36.29 22.02 -50.08
CA ARG A 13 -37.46 22.48 -50.84
C ARG A 13 -37.49 21.71 -52.17
N HIS A 14 -38.64 21.07 -52.39
CA HIS A 14 -39.11 20.37 -53.58
C HIS A 14 -38.46 19.03 -53.96
N ASP A 15 -39.29 17.99 -53.86
CA ASP A 15 -39.44 16.81 -54.74
C ASP A 15 -38.24 16.32 -55.55
N ASP A 16 -37.11 16.04 -54.92
CA ASP A 16 -36.06 15.23 -55.56
C ASP A 16 -35.42 14.23 -54.61
N LEU A 17 -35.28 13.00 -55.11
CA LEU A 17 -34.65 11.87 -54.46
C LEU A 17 -33.32 12.27 -53.83
N THR A 18 -33.17 12.06 -52.52
CA THR A 18 -31.86 12.08 -51.86
C THR A 18 -30.91 11.16 -52.63
N SER A 19 -29.96 11.72 -53.36
CA SER A 19 -29.01 10.93 -54.14
C SER A 19 -28.23 10.01 -53.20
N PHE A 20 -27.99 8.77 -53.64
CA PHE A 20 -27.21 7.78 -52.88
C PHE A 20 -25.85 8.34 -52.41
N ALA A 21 -25.26 9.24 -53.22
CA ALA A 21 -24.04 9.96 -52.89
C ALA A 21 -24.18 10.87 -51.66
N SER A 22 -25.33 11.53 -51.47
CA SER A 22 -25.60 12.39 -50.31
C SER A 22 -25.75 11.57 -49.02
N ALA A 23 -26.36 10.39 -49.11
CA ALA A 23 -26.46 9.44 -47.99
C ALA A 23 -25.09 8.85 -47.62
N ILE A 24 -24.25 8.51 -48.61
CA ILE A 24 -22.87 8.06 -48.38
C ILE A 24 -22.01 9.17 -47.76
N PHE A 25 -22.15 10.41 -48.22
CA PHE A 25 -21.44 11.54 -47.63
C PHE A 25 -21.87 11.77 -46.17
N GLY A 26 -23.17 11.70 -45.88
CA GLY A 26 -23.69 11.73 -44.52
C GLY A 26 -23.17 10.59 -43.64
N LEU A 27 -23.07 9.36 -44.17
CA LEU A 27 -22.47 8.22 -43.47
C LEU A 27 -20.97 8.42 -43.19
N LYS A 28 -20.21 8.95 -44.16
CA LYS A 28 -18.78 9.24 -44.02
C LYS A 28 -18.50 10.28 -42.94
N VAL A 29 -19.38 11.28 -42.79
CA VAL A 29 -19.22 12.36 -41.82
C VAL A 29 -19.69 11.96 -40.42
N VAL A 30 -20.77 11.18 -40.31
CA VAL A 30 -21.53 11.03 -39.06
C VAL A 30 -21.30 9.66 -38.38
N GLY A 31 -20.89 8.63 -39.13
CA GLY A 31 -20.36 7.37 -38.60
C GLY A 31 -21.40 6.29 -38.25
N LYS A 32 -22.70 6.60 -38.24
CA LYS A 32 -23.78 5.62 -38.12
C LYS A 32 -25.08 6.15 -38.76
N ALA A 33 -25.76 5.30 -39.52
CA ALA A 33 -27.08 5.57 -40.09
C ALA A 33 -28.06 4.45 -39.75
N ILE A 34 -29.30 4.79 -39.41
CA ILE A 34 -30.39 3.82 -39.26
C ILE A 34 -31.51 4.22 -40.20
N ARG A 35 -31.92 3.30 -41.07
CA ARG A 35 -33.08 3.47 -41.95
C ARG A 35 -34.33 3.03 -41.22
N THR A 36 -35.37 3.86 -41.24
CA THR A 36 -36.72 3.50 -40.77
C THR A 36 -37.70 3.93 -41.85
N GLY A 37 -38.25 2.96 -42.61
CA GLY A 37 -39.09 3.23 -43.77
C GLY A 37 -38.36 4.02 -44.87
N ASN A 38 -38.96 5.13 -45.30
CA ASN A 38 -38.40 6.07 -46.29
C ASN A 38 -37.52 7.18 -45.67
N THR A 39 -37.20 7.09 -44.38
CA THR A 39 -36.34 8.07 -43.70
C THR A 39 -35.03 7.44 -43.24
N ILE A 40 -33.93 8.18 -43.40
CA ILE A 40 -32.59 7.83 -42.91
C ILE A 40 -32.24 8.78 -41.77
N LYS A 41 -32.01 8.23 -40.57
CA LYS A 41 -31.53 8.98 -39.40
C LYS A 41 -30.02 8.79 -39.25
N LEU A 42 -29.26 9.89 -39.25
CA LEU A 42 -27.81 9.90 -39.06
C LEU A 42 -27.48 10.22 -37.58
N TYR A 43 -26.60 9.46 -36.94
CA TYR A 43 -26.24 9.60 -35.52
C TYR A 43 -24.77 9.95 -35.37
N THR A 44 -24.46 11.10 -34.76
CA THR A 44 -23.08 11.52 -34.51
C THR A 44 -22.43 10.59 -33.51
N VAL A 45 -21.48 9.77 -33.97
CA VAL A 45 -20.57 9.05 -33.05
C VAL A 45 -19.53 10.06 -32.58
N ALA A 46 -19.65 10.57 -31.36
CA ALA A 46 -18.60 11.35 -30.73
C ALA A 46 -17.37 10.46 -30.49
N ARG A 47 -16.46 10.41 -31.46
CA ARG A 47 -15.18 9.71 -31.39
C ARG A 47 -14.28 10.37 -30.34
N LYS A 48 -14.20 9.76 -29.14
CA LYS A 48 -13.37 10.23 -28.03
C LYS A 48 -12.03 9.49 -28.01
N LYS A 49 -10.99 10.07 -28.64
CA LYS A 49 -9.60 9.71 -28.33
C LYS A 49 -9.26 10.18 -26.91
N SER A 50 -9.27 9.27 -25.94
CA SER A 50 -8.84 9.57 -24.57
C SER A 50 -7.43 9.02 -24.32
N SER A 51 -6.38 9.79 -24.60
CA SER A 51 -5.07 9.46 -24.00
C SER A 51 -5.12 9.66 -22.49
N LEU A 52 -4.41 8.86 -21.70
CA LEU A 52 -4.31 9.02 -20.25
C LEU A 52 -2.89 9.46 -19.90
N THR A 53 -2.75 10.42 -18.99
CA THR A 53 -1.45 10.92 -18.52
C THR A 53 -1.27 10.56 -17.05
N ASP A 54 -0.16 9.88 -16.74
CA ASP A 54 0.25 9.53 -15.39
C ASP A 54 0.39 10.78 -14.50
N GLN A 55 -0.43 10.86 -13.44
CA GLN A 55 -0.47 12.01 -12.54
C GLN A 55 0.86 12.17 -11.79
N TRP A 56 1.57 11.06 -11.51
CA TRP A 56 2.89 11.09 -10.88
C TRP A 56 3.96 11.78 -11.73
N ILE A 57 3.86 11.69 -13.05
CA ILE A 57 4.90 12.17 -13.97
C ILE A 57 4.72 13.66 -14.30
N ALA A 58 3.49 14.20 -14.21
CA ALA A 58 3.26 15.64 -14.35
C ALA A 58 3.99 16.45 -13.27
N VAL A 59 4.18 15.87 -12.07
CA VAL A 59 4.95 16.47 -10.97
C VAL A 59 6.46 16.43 -11.24
N ARG A 60 6.97 15.46 -12.02
CA ARG A 60 8.41 15.19 -12.21
C ARG A 60 9.19 16.20 -13.08
N LYS A 61 8.59 17.26 -13.64
CA LYS A 61 9.34 18.27 -14.42
C LYS A 61 9.81 19.46 -13.56
N GLY A 62 10.66 19.18 -12.57
CA GLY A 62 11.47 20.19 -11.90
C GLY A 62 12.07 19.69 -10.59
N ASP A 63 13.40 19.63 -10.53
CA ASP A 63 14.22 20.25 -9.47
C ASP A 63 15.70 19.90 -9.72
N GLU A 64 16.37 20.67 -10.57
CA GLU A 64 17.82 20.87 -10.44
C GLU A 64 18.03 22.13 -9.60
N PRO A 65 18.64 22.05 -8.40
CA PRO A 65 18.91 23.22 -7.59
C PRO A 65 20.02 24.05 -8.23
N THR A 66 19.69 25.30 -8.56
CA THR A 66 20.64 26.34 -8.97
C THR A 66 21.45 26.77 -7.73
N LEU A 67 22.77 26.53 -7.75
CA LEU A 67 23.67 26.92 -6.67
C LEU A 67 24.28 28.28 -6.99
N LEU A 68 24.12 29.25 -6.09
CA LEU A 68 24.88 30.51 -6.06
C LEU A 68 26.26 30.27 -5.42
N PRO A 69 27.30 31.03 -5.81
CA PRO A 69 28.66 30.85 -5.29
C PRO A 69 28.83 31.50 -3.90
N PRO A 70 29.58 30.89 -2.97
CA PRO A 70 29.90 31.50 -1.69
C PRO A 70 31.22 32.29 -1.71
N ASP A 71 31.18 33.41 -0.99
CA ASP A 71 32.22 34.41 -0.77
C ASP A 71 33.46 33.86 -0.02
N GLN A 72 34.62 34.48 -0.29
CA GLN A 72 35.92 34.05 0.22
C GLN A 72 36.21 34.64 1.62
N GLY A 73 36.49 33.80 2.62
CA GLY A 73 37.04 34.33 3.88
C GLY A 73 37.20 33.36 5.06
N LYS A 74 38.47 33.00 5.31
CA LYS A 74 39.13 32.65 6.60
C LYS A 74 38.90 31.28 7.27
N GLN A 75 40.01 30.79 7.81
CA GLN A 75 40.33 29.44 8.25
C GLN A 75 39.81 29.11 9.67
N ASN A 76 39.26 27.91 9.83
CA ASN A 76 39.38 27.03 11.00
C ASN A 76 38.92 25.61 10.60
N TYR A 77 39.67 24.57 10.96
CA TYR A 77 39.37 23.17 10.59
C TYR A 77 38.10 22.68 11.32
N SER A 78 36.97 22.56 10.62
CA SER A 78 35.65 22.20 11.19
C SER A 78 34.79 21.39 10.19
N LYS A 79 33.78 20.65 10.72
CA LYS A 79 32.78 19.78 10.06
C LYS A 79 32.22 20.27 8.71
N ALA A 80 32.26 21.57 8.45
CA ALA A 80 31.92 22.16 7.16
C ALA A 80 32.80 21.64 6.01
N LYS A 81 34.08 21.31 6.26
CA LYS A 81 35.02 20.81 5.24
C LYS A 81 34.70 19.36 4.83
N ALA A 82 34.31 18.49 5.77
CA ALA A 82 33.89 17.11 5.47
C ALA A 82 32.58 17.07 4.67
N ARG A 83 31.59 17.91 5.03
CA ARG A 83 30.37 18.09 4.22
C ARG A 83 30.67 18.66 2.83
N ARG A 84 31.58 19.63 2.72
CA ARG A 84 32.07 20.15 1.44
C ARG A 84 32.76 19.09 0.59
N ILE A 85 33.58 18.22 1.19
CA ILE A 85 34.23 17.10 0.49
C ILE A 85 33.18 16.10 0.00
N ILE A 86 32.20 15.73 0.82
CA ILE A 86 31.11 14.82 0.40
C ILE A 86 30.25 15.44 -0.70
N GLN A 87 30.00 16.75 -0.66
CA GLN A 87 29.23 17.48 -1.67
C GLN A 87 30.03 17.67 -2.96
N TRP A 88 31.34 17.94 -2.86
CA TRP A 88 32.28 17.96 -3.98
C TRP A 88 32.44 16.57 -4.62
N LEU A 89 32.50 15.50 -3.82
CA LEU A 89 32.53 14.11 -4.30
C LEU A 89 31.27 13.70 -5.06
N LYS A 90 30.12 14.34 -4.80
CA LYS A 90 28.91 14.10 -5.59
C LYS A 90 28.96 14.78 -6.96
N SER A 91 29.53 15.98 -7.04
CA SER A 91 29.63 16.77 -8.28
C SER A 91 30.84 16.38 -9.15
N ASN A 92 31.94 15.91 -8.55
CA ASN A 92 33.21 15.57 -9.22
C ASN A 92 33.57 14.08 -9.05
N ARG A 93 32.55 13.22 -8.93
CA ARG A 93 32.72 11.79 -8.64
C ARG A 93 33.64 11.08 -9.63
N GLN A 94 33.50 11.38 -10.92
CA GLN A 94 34.32 10.74 -11.96
C GLN A 94 35.78 11.17 -11.87
N GLU A 95 36.05 12.45 -11.62
CA GLU A 95 37.41 12.99 -11.44
C GLU A 95 38.10 12.46 -10.16
N PHE A 96 37.30 12.19 -9.11
CA PHE A 96 37.82 11.62 -7.87
C PHE A 96 38.26 10.16 -8.02
N ILE A 97 37.54 9.39 -8.84
CA ILE A 97 37.81 7.97 -9.04
C ILE A 97 38.79 7.74 -10.19
N SER A 98 38.84 8.62 -11.18
CA SER A 98 39.72 8.46 -12.34
C SER A 98 41.19 8.39 -11.94
N ASP A 99 41.91 7.48 -12.58
CA ASP A 99 43.36 7.49 -12.63
C ASP A 99 43.84 8.84 -13.16
N LYS A 100 44.89 9.39 -12.56
CA LYS A 100 45.41 10.70 -12.94
C LYS A 100 46.89 10.85 -12.61
N ASN A 101 47.54 11.72 -13.37
CA ASN A 101 48.96 12.01 -13.27
C ASN A 101 49.85 10.75 -13.42
N GLY A 102 49.41 9.79 -14.24
CA GLY A 102 50.12 8.53 -14.49
C GLY A 102 50.12 7.55 -13.32
N ILE A 103 49.28 7.74 -12.30
CA ILE A 103 49.02 6.72 -11.28
C ILE A 103 47.75 5.95 -11.65
N ARG A 104 47.90 4.63 -11.76
CA ARG A 104 46.82 3.67 -12.02
C ARG A 104 46.60 2.80 -10.80
N ILE A 105 45.36 2.68 -10.33
CA ILE A 105 45.01 1.80 -9.20
C ILE A 105 44.05 0.73 -9.66
N THR A 106 44.46 -0.52 -9.63
CA THR A 106 43.72 -1.69 -10.14
C THR A 106 43.54 -2.77 -9.08
N SER A 107 42.60 -3.67 -9.33
CA SER A 107 42.40 -4.90 -8.55
C SER A 107 41.73 -5.92 -9.46
N GLU A 108 41.95 -7.21 -9.22
CA GLU A 108 41.27 -8.32 -9.92
C GLU A 108 39.72 -8.24 -9.83
N HIS A 109 39.22 -7.49 -8.85
CA HIS A 109 37.80 -7.31 -8.57
C HIS A 109 37.28 -5.92 -8.97
N ASP A 110 38.04 -5.13 -9.75
CA ASP A 110 37.59 -3.83 -10.25
C ASP A 110 36.60 -3.98 -11.42
N LEU A 111 35.45 -3.33 -11.31
CA LEU A 111 34.42 -3.29 -12.34
C LEU A 111 34.67 -2.19 -13.37
N ASN A 112 35.94 -1.86 -13.67
CA ASN A 112 36.38 -0.79 -14.57
C ASN A 112 35.71 0.57 -14.30
N SER A 113 35.43 0.85 -13.04
CA SER A 113 34.73 2.08 -12.60
C SER A 113 35.25 2.61 -11.26
N GLY A 114 36.46 2.18 -10.87
CA GLY A 114 37.08 2.36 -9.55
C GLY A 114 36.18 1.89 -8.40
N ARG A 115 35.43 0.82 -8.70
CA ARG A 115 34.56 0.10 -7.78
C ARG A 115 35.07 -1.33 -7.70
N ILE A 116 35.74 -1.63 -6.60
CA ILE A 116 36.29 -2.94 -6.31
C ILE A 116 35.22 -3.71 -5.54
N ARG A 117 34.74 -4.82 -6.08
CA ARG A 117 33.69 -5.62 -5.42
C ARG A 117 34.03 -7.09 -5.47
N PHE A 118 34.07 -7.70 -4.29
CA PHE A 118 34.32 -9.12 -4.13
C PHE A 118 33.25 -9.78 -3.26
N ARG A 119 33.09 -11.09 -3.46
CA ARG A 119 32.15 -11.94 -2.73
C ARG A 119 32.91 -12.86 -1.77
N LEU A 120 32.32 -13.11 -0.62
CA LEU A 120 32.73 -14.10 0.37
C LEU A 120 31.50 -14.81 0.95
N GLN A 121 31.67 -16.02 1.46
CA GLN A 121 30.63 -16.69 2.24
C GLN A 121 30.66 -16.21 3.70
N SER A 122 29.54 -16.35 4.40
CA SER A 122 29.51 -16.09 5.85
C SER A 122 30.47 -17.06 6.57
N ASN A 123 31.28 -16.54 7.51
CA ASN A 123 32.36 -17.23 8.21
C ASN A 123 33.59 -17.59 7.35
N GLU A 124 33.71 -17.05 6.14
CA GLU A 124 34.90 -17.18 5.30
C GLU A 124 35.78 -15.93 5.45
N GLU A 125 37.10 -16.11 5.41
CA GLU A 125 38.06 -15.01 5.30
C GLU A 125 38.51 -14.86 3.86
N LYS A 126 38.59 -13.62 3.38
CA LYS A 126 39.06 -13.34 2.03
C LYS A 126 40.00 -12.16 2.00
N THR A 127 41.13 -12.35 1.31
CA THR A 127 42.12 -11.32 1.08
C THR A 127 42.16 -10.99 -0.41
N ILE A 128 42.14 -9.71 -0.75
CA ILE A 128 42.26 -9.22 -2.12
C ILE A 128 43.41 -8.21 -2.21
N SER A 129 44.08 -8.15 -3.36
CA SER A 129 45.14 -7.16 -3.59
C SER A 129 44.60 -5.93 -4.35
N ILE A 130 45.08 -4.75 -3.95
CA ILE A 130 44.93 -3.49 -4.68
C ILE A 130 46.32 -3.02 -5.10
N SER A 131 46.54 -3.01 -6.41
CA SER A 131 47.81 -2.65 -7.01
C SER A 131 47.82 -1.18 -7.43
N ILE A 132 48.87 -0.47 -7.06
CA ILE A 132 49.14 0.93 -7.40
C ILE A 132 50.34 0.93 -8.35
N GLU A 133 50.11 1.30 -9.60
CA GLU A 133 51.13 1.33 -10.66
C GLU A 133 51.46 2.79 -11.03
N ASN A 134 52.76 3.12 -11.05
CA ASN A 134 53.24 4.37 -11.64
C ASN A 134 53.55 4.18 -13.12
N THR A 135 52.62 4.60 -13.97
CA THR A 135 52.75 4.62 -15.45
C THR A 135 53.32 5.93 -15.99
N SER A 136 53.72 6.87 -15.10
CA SER A 136 54.33 8.13 -15.50
C SER A 136 55.84 7.98 -15.73
N PRO A 137 56.47 8.85 -16.54
CA PRO A 137 57.92 8.85 -16.74
C PRO A 137 58.71 9.46 -15.57
N GLU A 138 58.04 9.90 -14.50
CA GLU A 138 58.64 10.58 -13.35
C GLU A 138 58.32 9.83 -12.05
N SER A 139 59.16 9.95 -11.02
CA SER A 139 58.85 9.35 -9.71
C SER A 139 57.72 10.12 -9.02
N VAL A 140 56.79 9.39 -8.41
CA VAL A 140 55.65 9.95 -7.66
C VAL A 140 55.72 9.50 -6.21
N THR A 141 55.54 10.42 -5.27
CA THR A 141 55.53 10.08 -3.85
C THR A 141 54.13 9.66 -3.42
N PHE A 142 53.96 8.42 -2.98
CA PHE A 142 52.77 7.93 -2.31
C PHE A 142 52.81 8.31 -0.82
N VAL A 143 51.97 9.26 -0.43
CA VAL A 143 52.04 9.92 0.88
C VAL A 143 51.33 9.10 1.95
N GLN A 144 50.09 8.67 1.69
CA GLN A 144 49.29 7.88 2.62
C GLN A 144 48.05 7.34 1.92
N TYR A 145 47.41 6.34 2.54
CA TYR A 145 46.05 5.96 2.24
C TYR A 145 45.21 5.88 3.51
N LYS A 146 43.92 6.20 3.43
CA LYS A 146 43.00 6.20 4.57
C LYS A 146 41.62 5.71 4.20
N CYS A 147 41.01 4.96 5.11
CA CYS A 147 39.57 4.70 5.10
C CYS A 147 38.82 5.95 5.58
N LEU A 148 37.84 6.44 4.80
CA LEU A 148 36.98 7.54 5.25
C LEU A 148 36.03 7.13 6.40
N ARG A 149 35.76 5.82 6.53
CA ARG A 149 34.95 5.25 7.60
C ARG A 149 35.67 4.03 8.15
N ARG A 150 35.91 3.99 9.46
CA ARG A 150 36.46 2.82 10.14
C ARG A 150 35.41 1.70 10.13
N MET A 151 35.80 0.49 9.74
CA MET A 151 34.92 -0.67 9.80
C MET A 151 35.65 -1.84 10.44
N LYS A 152 35.02 -2.50 11.41
CA LYS A 152 35.63 -3.59 12.22
C LYS A 152 35.95 -4.84 11.39
N TYR A 153 35.29 -5.03 10.24
CA TYR A 153 35.38 -6.23 9.40
C TYR A 153 36.37 -6.13 8.24
N PHE A 154 37.10 -5.01 8.14
CA PHE A 154 38.13 -4.80 7.13
C PHE A 154 39.44 -4.42 7.80
N SER A 155 40.51 -5.10 7.45
CA SER A 155 41.87 -4.70 7.77
C SER A 155 42.66 -4.47 6.49
N LEU A 156 43.56 -3.49 6.53
CA LEU A 156 44.42 -3.14 5.42
C LEU A 156 45.85 -3.38 5.86
N HIS A 157 46.59 -4.12 5.05
CA HIS A 157 47.98 -4.46 5.30
C HIS A 157 48.81 -4.12 4.06
N ASP A 158 49.89 -3.40 4.26
CA ASP A 158 50.87 -3.07 3.24
C ASP A 158 52.28 -3.25 3.80
N GLU A 159 53.21 -3.62 2.93
CA GLU A 159 54.55 -4.08 3.34
C GLU A 159 55.39 -2.96 3.99
N HIS A 160 55.20 -1.71 3.55
CA HIS A 160 55.97 -0.55 4.00
C HIS A 160 55.26 0.28 5.09
N SER A 161 54.00 -0.01 5.41
CA SER A 161 53.15 0.77 6.33
C SER A 161 53.07 2.25 5.94
N VAL A 162 52.73 2.51 4.67
CA VAL A 162 52.74 3.85 4.09
C VAL A 162 51.78 4.77 4.84
N SER A 163 52.31 5.86 5.37
CA SER A 163 51.57 6.84 6.18
C SER A 163 52.15 8.23 5.98
N ALA A 164 51.43 9.28 6.42
CA ALA A 164 51.92 10.66 6.26
C ALA A 164 53.31 10.90 6.89
N THR A 165 53.69 10.08 7.88
CA THR A 165 55.01 10.10 8.56
C THR A 165 56.05 9.20 7.88
N LYS A 166 55.64 8.30 6.98
CA LYS A 166 56.48 7.36 6.24
C LYS A 166 55.99 7.22 4.78
N PRO A 167 56.18 8.25 3.94
CA PRO A 167 55.79 8.21 2.54
C PRO A 167 56.71 7.29 1.71
N LEU A 168 56.18 6.71 0.63
CA LEU A 168 56.90 5.82 -0.28
C LEU A 168 57.12 6.50 -1.63
N GLN A 169 58.33 6.42 -2.18
CA GLN A 169 58.61 6.89 -3.54
C GLN A 169 58.34 5.76 -4.56
N LEU A 170 57.48 6.01 -5.54
CA LEU A 170 57.15 5.09 -6.61
C LEU A 170 57.86 5.55 -7.89
N ASP A 171 58.91 4.83 -8.29
CA ASP A 171 59.64 5.12 -9.54
C ASP A 171 58.84 4.72 -10.79
N PRO A 172 59.19 5.22 -11.98
CA PRO A 172 58.52 4.85 -13.23
C PRO A 172 58.46 3.32 -13.43
N GLY A 173 57.26 2.79 -13.63
CA GLY A 173 56.99 1.35 -13.77
C GLY A 173 56.86 0.58 -12.45
N ALA A 174 57.03 1.21 -11.29
CA ALA A 174 56.86 0.56 -10.00
C ALA A 174 55.39 0.18 -9.73
N VAL A 175 55.18 -1.00 -9.16
CA VAL A 175 53.88 -1.50 -8.70
C VAL A 175 53.94 -1.75 -7.20
N TYR A 176 52.95 -1.23 -6.46
CA TYR A 176 52.85 -1.38 -5.02
C TYR A 176 51.49 -1.96 -4.62
N ASP A 177 51.50 -3.02 -3.81
CA ASP A 177 50.29 -3.75 -3.44
C ASP A 177 49.84 -3.45 -2.01
N ILE A 178 48.54 -3.25 -1.85
CA ILE A 178 47.86 -3.18 -0.55
C ILE A 178 46.90 -4.35 -0.44
N GLN A 179 47.09 -5.17 0.58
CA GLN A 179 46.23 -6.30 0.89
C GLN A 179 45.03 -5.82 1.70
N VAL A 180 43.83 -6.17 1.23
CA VAL A 180 42.57 -5.93 1.92
C VAL A 180 42.06 -7.25 2.44
N HIS A 181 42.11 -7.44 3.75
CA HIS A 181 41.54 -8.62 4.41
C HIS A 181 40.15 -8.29 4.93
N ALA A 182 39.19 -9.17 4.63
CA ALA A 182 37.82 -9.07 5.07
C ALA A 182 37.34 -10.40 5.67
N ALA A 183 36.76 -10.32 6.86
CA ALA A 183 36.18 -11.45 7.58
C ALA A 183 34.90 -11.02 8.29
N THR A 184 33.81 -11.78 8.11
CA THR A 184 32.54 -11.49 8.77
C THR A 184 31.69 -12.75 8.95
N ILE A 185 30.96 -12.79 10.07
CA ILE A 185 29.94 -13.80 10.37
C ILE A 185 28.53 -13.36 9.94
N PHE A 186 28.40 -12.13 9.43
CA PHE A 186 27.13 -11.52 9.05
C PHE A 186 26.96 -11.50 7.53
N CYS A 187 25.77 -11.85 7.06
CA CYS A 187 25.38 -11.64 5.66
C CYS A 187 25.10 -10.15 5.40
N GLY A 188 25.60 -9.61 4.29
CA GLY A 188 25.42 -8.20 3.96
C GLY A 188 26.40 -7.63 2.93
N TYR A 189 26.17 -6.35 2.62
CA TYR A 189 26.95 -5.44 1.81
C TYR A 189 27.73 -4.47 2.69
N PHE A 190 29.06 -4.57 2.65
CA PHE A 190 29.95 -3.77 3.49
C PHE A 190 30.81 -2.83 2.63
N PRO A 191 30.40 -1.57 2.42
CA PRO A 191 31.13 -0.62 1.59
C PRO A 191 32.19 0.17 2.37
N VAL A 192 33.40 0.25 1.81
CA VAL A 192 34.53 1.08 2.30
C VAL A 192 34.93 2.06 1.21
N THR A 193 35.27 3.29 1.58
CA THR A 193 35.90 4.25 0.65
C THR A 193 37.34 4.48 1.07
N LEU A 194 38.27 4.09 0.21
CA LEU A 194 39.69 4.38 0.36
C LEU A 194 40.05 5.64 -0.40
N VAL A 195 40.89 6.46 0.23
CA VAL A 195 41.48 7.63 -0.39
C VAL A 195 42.98 7.47 -0.35
N PHE A 196 43.62 7.60 -1.51
CA PHE A 196 45.06 7.54 -1.71
C PHE A 196 45.57 8.95 -1.99
N GLU A 197 46.57 9.39 -1.25
CA GLU A 197 47.20 10.70 -1.41
C GLU A 197 48.58 10.55 -2.05
N PHE A 198 48.80 11.30 -3.13
CA PHE A 198 50.04 11.32 -3.89
C PHE A 198 50.57 12.74 -4.04
N MET A 199 51.88 12.86 -4.24
CA MET A 199 52.56 14.12 -4.54
C MET A 199 53.46 13.92 -5.75
N LYS A 200 53.33 14.82 -6.73
CA LYS A 200 54.19 14.85 -7.91
C LYS A 200 55.34 15.82 -7.68
N GLY A 201 56.58 15.36 -7.81
CA GLY A 201 57.79 16.16 -7.63
C GLY A 201 58.35 16.64 -8.95
N ASN A 202 58.00 17.86 -9.36
CA ASN A 202 58.72 18.57 -10.44
C ASN A 202 59.18 19.90 -9.88
N GLY A 203 60.50 20.07 -9.73
CA GLY A 203 61.27 21.32 -9.82
C GLY A 203 60.85 22.53 -8.97
N GLU A 204 59.60 22.99 -9.01
CA GLU A 204 59.20 24.28 -8.43
C GLU A 204 57.77 24.32 -7.83
N THR A 205 56.90 23.29 -7.98
CA THR A 205 55.64 23.22 -7.19
C THR A 205 55.22 21.78 -6.86
N ASN A 206 55.30 21.39 -5.57
CA ASN A 206 54.76 20.12 -5.07
C ASN A 206 53.23 20.12 -5.08
N LYS A 207 52.61 19.65 -6.17
CA LYS A 207 51.15 19.52 -6.27
C LYS A 207 50.70 18.16 -5.73
N LYS A 208 49.89 18.19 -4.66
CA LYS A 208 49.21 17.02 -4.11
C LYS A 208 47.95 16.69 -4.91
N PHE A 209 47.67 15.40 -5.08
CA PHE A 209 46.42 14.93 -5.66
C PHE A 209 45.90 13.67 -4.97
N LEU A 210 44.59 13.43 -5.08
CA LEU A 210 43.89 12.33 -4.40
C LEU A 210 43.20 11.42 -5.41
N ILE A 211 43.35 10.11 -5.26
CA ILE A 211 42.57 9.11 -6.00
C ILE A 211 41.71 8.32 -5.01
N GLY A 212 40.43 8.14 -5.32
CA GLY A 212 39.50 7.36 -4.51
C GLY A 212 39.17 5.99 -5.10
N ARG A 213 38.97 5.00 -4.24
CA ARG A 213 38.39 3.69 -4.61
C ARG A 213 37.25 3.33 -3.68
N PHE A 214 36.16 2.84 -4.26
CA PHE A 214 35.02 2.30 -3.51
C PHE A 214 35.13 0.79 -3.46
N ILE A 215 35.45 0.26 -2.29
CA ILE A 215 35.54 -1.18 -2.04
C ILE A 215 34.21 -1.66 -1.47
N SER A 216 33.76 -2.85 -1.85
CA SER A 216 32.67 -3.50 -1.16
C SER A 216 32.84 -5.01 -1.09
N ALA A 217 32.83 -5.53 0.14
CA ALA A 217 32.69 -6.96 0.38
C ALA A 217 31.20 -7.30 0.44
N VAL A 218 30.78 -8.35 -0.24
CA VAL A 218 29.40 -8.84 -0.16
C VAL A 218 29.41 -10.27 0.37
N SER A 219 28.95 -10.41 1.61
CA SER A 219 28.80 -11.69 2.30
C SER A 219 27.40 -12.24 2.05
N TYR A 220 27.34 -13.49 1.63
CA TYR A 220 26.10 -14.18 1.28
C TYR A 220 25.96 -15.49 2.06
N GLY A 221 24.72 -15.86 2.38
CA GLY A 221 24.38 -17.20 2.83
C GLY A 221 23.98 -18.13 1.67
N THR A 222 23.52 -19.32 2.02
CA THR A 222 23.17 -20.38 1.07
C THR A 222 21.96 -20.06 0.19
N LEU A 223 21.08 -19.15 0.65
CA LEU A 223 19.87 -18.77 -0.10
C LEU A 223 20.13 -17.71 -1.17
N ALA A 224 21.32 -17.11 -1.19
CA ALA A 224 21.57 -15.95 -2.03
C ALA A 224 21.50 -16.25 -3.52
N GLU A 225 21.94 -17.43 -3.94
CA GLU A 225 21.88 -17.85 -5.35
C GLU A 225 20.44 -18.10 -5.80
N ASP A 226 19.62 -18.75 -4.96
CA ASP A 226 18.22 -19.06 -5.27
C ASP A 226 17.30 -17.84 -5.34
N LEU A 227 17.63 -16.82 -4.55
CA LEU A 227 16.86 -15.59 -4.39
C LEU A 227 17.43 -14.42 -5.21
N ALA A 228 18.55 -14.62 -5.91
CA ALA A 228 19.15 -13.63 -6.78
C ALA A 228 18.15 -13.06 -7.80
N PRO A 229 18.40 -11.84 -8.34
CA PRO A 229 17.60 -11.28 -9.43
C PRO A 229 17.51 -12.25 -10.61
N THR A 230 16.30 -12.65 -11.00
CA THR A 230 16.07 -13.55 -12.15
C THR A 230 16.43 -12.91 -13.48
N SER A 231 16.33 -11.58 -13.58
CA SER A 231 16.67 -10.78 -14.77
C SER A 231 17.00 -9.34 -14.38
N ARG A 232 17.73 -8.62 -15.24
CA ARG A 232 18.02 -7.20 -15.02
C ARG A 232 16.74 -6.36 -15.01
N TYR A 233 16.67 -5.38 -14.12
CA TYR A 233 15.54 -4.46 -14.07
C TYR A 233 15.46 -3.58 -15.33
N ILE A 234 14.31 -3.60 -16.00
CA ILE A 234 14.03 -2.77 -17.18
C ILE A 234 12.97 -1.71 -16.79
N PRO A 235 13.31 -0.41 -16.82
CA PRO A 235 12.35 0.65 -16.56
C PRO A 235 11.22 0.65 -17.60
N TYR A 236 9.98 0.80 -17.12
CA TYR A 236 8.80 0.86 -17.99
C TYR A 236 8.87 2.01 -19.01
N GLN A 237 8.50 1.72 -20.27
CA GLN A 237 8.50 2.70 -21.35
C GLN A 237 7.10 3.27 -21.60
N ARG A 238 7.02 4.60 -21.65
CA ARG A 238 5.79 5.43 -21.77
C ARG A 238 4.90 5.13 -22.99
N ASN A 239 5.44 4.47 -24.02
CA ASN A 239 4.84 4.37 -25.34
C ASN A 239 3.77 3.27 -25.49
N LEU A 240 3.40 2.58 -24.40
CA LEU A 240 2.43 1.46 -24.44
C LEU A 240 0.95 1.88 -24.43
N LEU A 241 0.63 3.16 -24.23
CA LEU A 241 -0.76 3.63 -24.15
C LEU A 241 -1.19 4.36 -25.43
N LYS A 242 -1.58 3.59 -26.45
CA LYS A 242 -2.45 4.09 -27.53
C LYS A 242 -3.88 3.65 -27.25
N THR A 243 -4.77 4.61 -27.02
CA THR A 243 -6.21 4.38 -26.99
C THR A 243 -6.67 4.18 -28.43
N VAL A 244 -6.87 2.92 -28.82
CA VAL A 244 -7.41 2.55 -30.13
C VAL A 244 -8.93 2.38 -29.96
N GLU A 245 -9.72 2.97 -30.85
CA GLU A 245 -11.15 2.68 -30.93
C GLU A 245 -11.32 1.23 -31.38
N ARG A 246 -12.15 0.44 -30.68
CA ARG A 246 -12.30 -1.00 -30.92
C ARG A 246 -13.77 -1.37 -31.00
N ILE A 247 -14.09 -2.37 -31.82
CA ILE A 247 -15.42 -3.00 -31.84
C ILE A 247 -15.47 -4.00 -30.69
N GLU A 248 -16.31 -3.74 -29.68
CA GLU A 248 -16.40 -4.60 -28.50
C GLU A 248 -17.37 -5.77 -28.70
N VAL A 249 -16.88 -6.99 -28.49
CA VAL A 249 -17.69 -8.22 -28.45
C VAL A 249 -17.75 -8.69 -27.01
N ASP A 250 -18.95 -8.68 -26.42
CA ASP A 250 -19.13 -9.05 -25.00
C ASP A 250 -18.99 -10.57 -24.80
N GLY A 251 -18.36 -10.97 -23.69
CA GLY A 251 -18.17 -12.38 -23.33
C GLY A 251 -19.31 -12.95 -22.48
N VAL A 252 -19.10 -14.18 -22.00
CA VAL A 252 -20.05 -14.88 -21.11
C VAL A 252 -19.69 -14.58 -19.66
N ARG A 253 -20.67 -14.22 -18.82
CA ARG A 253 -20.45 -13.95 -17.39
C ARG A 253 -20.49 -15.23 -16.55
N PRO A 254 -19.86 -15.25 -15.36
CA PRO A 254 -19.97 -16.38 -14.44
C PRO A 254 -21.41 -16.63 -13.98
N SER A 255 -21.74 -17.91 -13.78
CA SER A 255 -23.08 -18.46 -13.50
C SER A 255 -23.83 -17.83 -12.31
N GLY A 256 -23.13 -17.19 -11.37
CA GLY A 256 -23.74 -16.53 -10.19
C GLY A 256 -24.44 -15.19 -10.44
N SER A 257 -24.93 -14.93 -11.66
CA SER A 257 -25.67 -13.70 -12.01
C SER A 257 -27.19 -13.88 -12.06
N PHE A 258 -27.69 -15.11 -11.95
CA PHE A 258 -29.10 -15.45 -12.22
C PHE A 258 -30.01 -15.50 -10.97
N ASN A 259 -29.48 -15.78 -9.77
CA ASN A 259 -30.25 -15.82 -8.52
C ASN A 259 -30.17 -14.49 -7.75
N TYR A 260 -30.78 -13.45 -8.31
CA TYR A 260 -30.81 -12.11 -7.71
C TYR A 260 -32.25 -11.61 -7.55
N ASP A 261 -32.85 -11.88 -6.39
CA ASP A 261 -34.23 -11.48 -6.08
C ASP A 261 -34.32 -10.13 -5.36
N LEU A 262 -33.22 -9.64 -4.79
CA LEU A 262 -33.18 -8.33 -4.13
C LEU A 262 -33.53 -7.21 -5.11
N GLU A 263 -34.38 -6.28 -4.67
CA GLU A 263 -34.88 -5.17 -5.46
C GLU A 263 -33.77 -4.16 -5.80
N ARG A 264 -33.95 -3.41 -6.88
CA ARG A 264 -32.99 -2.39 -7.37
C ARG A 264 -33.70 -1.07 -7.69
N ASP A 265 -34.57 -0.66 -6.76
CA ASP A 265 -35.42 0.53 -6.87
C ASP A 265 -34.59 1.82 -7.04
N ILE A 266 -33.41 1.91 -6.38
CA ILE A 266 -32.49 3.02 -6.56
C ILE A 266 -31.35 2.62 -7.51
N PRO A 267 -31.32 3.16 -8.74
CA PRO A 267 -30.30 2.83 -9.72
C PRO A 267 -28.93 3.41 -9.32
N ILE A 268 -27.86 2.83 -9.89
CA ILE A 268 -26.50 3.33 -9.73
C ILE A 268 -26.12 4.05 -11.03
N GLY A 269 -25.88 5.37 -10.95
CA GLY A 269 -25.43 6.18 -12.08
C GLY A 269 -24.12 5.69 -12.70
N GLU A 270 -23.80 6.16 -13.91
CA GLU A 270 -22.56 5.77 -14.61
C GLU A 270 -21.33 6.46 -14.02
N PHE A 271 -21.48 7.71 -13.56
CA PHE A 271 -20.45 8.55 -12.96
C PHE A 271 -19.12 8.53 -13.73
N SER A 272 -19.19 8.71 -15.04
CA SER A 272 -17.99 8.70 -15.89
C SER A 272 -17.16 9.96 -15.68
N PRO A 273 -15.81 9.85 -15.51
CA PRO A 273 -14.97 11.01 -15.25
C PRO A 273 -15.13 12.12 -16.30
N PRO A 274 -15.29 13.40 -15.89
CA PRO A 274 -15.46 14.51 -16.82
C PRO A 274 -14.28 14.63 -17.80
N LEU A 275 -14.58 14.85 -19.09
CA LEU A 275 -13.54 14.97 -20.12
C LEU A 275 -12.59 16.14 -19.83
N GLN A 276 -13.13 17.25 -19.30
CA GLN A 276 -12.38 18.43 -18.90
C GLN A 276 -11.33 18.12 -17.82
N LEU A 277 -11.63 17.21 -16.89
CA LEU A 277 -10.69 16.78 -15.85
C LEU A 277 -9.52 16.01 -16.48
N LYS A 278 -9.81 15.06 -17.37
CA LYS A 278 -8.78 14.30 -18.12
C LYS A 278 -7.89 15.22 -18.96
N THR A 279 -8.45 16.25 -19.61
CA THR A 279 -7.64 17.23 -20.37
C THR A 279 -6.81 18.14 -19.47
N SER A 280 -7.32 18.51 -18.30
CA SER A 280 -6.63 19.41 -17.35
C SER A 280 -5.40 18.75 -16.72
N ILE A 281 -5.48 17.46 -16.38
CA ILE A 281 -4.33 16.67 -15.90
C ILE A 281 -3.21 16.64 -16.95
N LYS A 282 -3.56 16.45 -18.23
CA LYS A 282 -2.57 16.46 -19.34
C LYS A 282 -1.85 17.79 -19.48
N ALA A 283 -2.58 18.89 -19.29
CA ALA A 283 -2.04 20.23 -19.41
C ALA A 283 -1.08 20.60 -18.26
N GLY A 284 -0.87 19.71 -17.28
CA GLY A 284 0.03 19.98 -16.15
C GLY A 284 -0.51 21.04 -15.20
N MET A 285 -1.83 21.26 -15.19
CA MET A 285 -2.51 22.32 -14.43
C MET A 285 -2.24 22.26 -12.91
N PHE A 286 -1.91 21.07 -12.40
CA PHE A 286 -1.59 20.80 -10.99
C PHE A 286 -0.07 20.84 -10.68
N SER A 287 0.78 21.23 -11.64
CA SER A 287 2.20 21.46 -11.41
C SER A 287 2.41 22.87 -10.84
N ASN A 288 3.19 22.99 -9.75
CA ASN A 288 3.46 24.25 -9.03
C ASN A 288 4.19 25.35 -9.83
N LYS A 289 4.45 25.16 -11.13
CA LYS A 289 4.96 26.25 -11.97
C LYS A 289 3.83 27.24 -12.23
N LYS A 290 4.14 28.54 -12.11
CA LYS A 290 3.32 29.64 -12.62
C LYS A 290 3.12 29.42 -14.13
N ILE A 291 2.08 28.68 -14.52
CA ILE A 291 1.67 28.54 -15.92
C ILE A 291 1.07 29.89 -16.32
N LYS A 292 1.86 30.71 -17.01
CA LYS A 292 1.36 31.80 -17.86
C LYS A 292 0.72 31.17 -19.11
N LEU A 293 -0.50 30.65 -19.04
CA LEU A 293 -1.26 30.26 -20.24
C LEU A 293 -2.77 30.18 -19.92
N SER A 294 -3.49 31.28 -20.23
CA SER A 294 -4.94 31.37 -20.45
C SER A 294 -5.83 30.33 -19.75
N SER A 295 -6.05 30.47 -18.44
CA SER A 295 -6.98 29.60 -17.70
C SER A 295 -8.43 29.87 -18.12
N THR A 296 -9.09 28.89 -18.72
CA THR A 296 -10.55 28.92 -18.89
C THR A 296 -11.22 28.95 -17.51
N PRO A 297 -12.37 29.63 -17.32
CA PRO A 297 -13.05 29.72 -16.03
C PRO A 297 -13.31 28.36 -15.35
N ALA A 298 -13.57 27.31 -16.15
CA ALA A 298 -13.79 25.95 -15.66
C ALA A 298 -12.55 25.34 -14.98
N ILE A 299 -11.35 25.63 -15.49
CA ILE A 299 -10.08 25.16 -14.91
C ILE A 299 -9.82 25.82 -13.55
N THR A 300 -10.08 27.13 -13.46
CA THR A 300 -9.94 27.87 -12.20
C THR A 300 -10.92 27.36 -11.14
N HIS A 301 -12.15 27.06 -11.53
CA HIS A 301 -13.15 26.45 -10.64
C HIS A 301 -12.69 25.11 -10.07
N LEU A 302 -12.23 24.18 -10.92
CA LEU A 302 -11.71 22.88 -10.49
C LEU A 302 -10.53 23.01 -9.50
N ARG A 303 -9.62 23.97 -9.75
CA ARG A 303 -8.50 24.24 -8.84
C ARG A 303 -8.98 24.76 -7.50
N ASN A 304 -9.90 25.72 -7.51
CA ASN A 304 -10.44 26.30 -6.28
C ASN A 304 -11.20 25.25 -5.46
N LEU A 305 -11.96 24.37 -6.11
CA LEU A 305 -12.67 23.28 -5.45
C LEU A 305 -11.70 22.30 -4.76
N LEU A 306 -10.58 21.94 -5.39
CA LEU A 306 -9.56 21.06 -4.78
C LEU A 306 -8.92 21.70 -3.54
N LEU A 307 -8.62 23.00 -3.63
CA LEU A 307 -7.99 23.76 -2.55
C LEU A 307 -8.96 24.11 -1.42
N SER A 308 -10.28 24.14 -1.69
CA SER A 308 -11.29 24.47 -0.68
C SER A 308 -11.34 23.42 0.43
N THR A 309 -11.59 23.83 1.67
CA THR A 309 -11.84 22.87 2.77
C THR A 309 -13.21 22.21 2.61
N VAL A 310 -13.34 20.95 3.02
CA VAL A 310 -14.61 20.22 2.91
C VAL A 310 -15.62 20.80 3.89
N ASN A 311 -16.81 21.17 3.40
CA ASN A 311 -17.98 21.58 4.17
C ASN A 311 -19.25 21.01 3.50
N PHE A 312 -20.41 21.15 4.14
CA PHE A 312 -21.64 20.54 3.60
C PHE A 312 -22.13 21.14 2.27
N ASN A 313 -21.71 22.35 1.90
CA ASN A 313 -22.11 23.00 0.65
C ASN A 313 -21.31 22.48 -0.54
N ASN A 314 -20.00 22.27 -0.38
CA ASN A 314 -19.13 21.73 -1.43
C ASN A 314 -18.90 20.20 -1.35
N TYR A 315 -19.51 19.53 -0.36
CA TYR A 315 -19.31 18.11 -0.07
C TYR A 315 -19.47 17.23 -1.31
N GLU A 316 -20.59 17.39 -2.01
CA GLU A 316 -20.94 16.60 -3.18
C GLU A 316 -19.90 16.79 -4.29
N GLU A 317 -19.76 18.03 -4.75
CA GLU A 317 -18.89 18.37 -5.86
C GLU A 317 -17.43 17.98 -5.59
N LYS A 318 -16.94 18.24 -4.37
CA LYS A 318 -15.55 17.95 -4.00
C LYS A 318 -15.26 16.45 -3.97
N PHE A 319 -16.12 15.64 -3.35
CA PHE A 319 -15.87 14.19 -3.31
C PHE A 319 -16.07 13.52 -4.68
N HIS A 320 -16.99 14.00 -5.51
CA HIS A 320 -17.07 13.53 -6.91
C HIS A 320 -15.74 13.74 -7.64
N MET A 321 -15.16 14.94 -7.53
CA MET A 321 -13.89 15.24 -8.16
C MET A 321 -12.74 14.38 -7.62
N LEU A 322 -12.64 14.18 -6.31
CA LEU A 322 -11.60 13.33 -5.70
C LEU A 322 -11.73 11.86 -6.14
N LEU A 323 -12.95 11.32 -6.19
CA LEU A 323 -13.23 9.97 -6.67
C LEU A 323 -12.87 9.81 -8.16
N HIS A 324 -13.15 10.82 -9.00
CA HIS A 324 -12.73 10.80 -10.39
C HIS A 324 -11.21 10.86 -10.57
N LEU A 325 -10.49 11.63 -9.72
CA LEU A 325 -9.03 11.66 -9.73
C LEU A 325 -8.43 10.29 -9.38
N GLU A 326 -8.99 9.62 -8.37
CA GLU A 326 -8.64 8.25 -8.00
C GLU A 326 -8.93 7.27 -9.14
N GLU A 327 -10.12 7.34 -9.74
CA GLU A 327 -10.53 6.50 -10.87
C GLU A 327 -9.55 6.60 -12.05
N ILE A 328 -9.17 7.83 -12.41
CA ILE A 328 -8.22 8.09 -13.51
C ILE A 328 -6.85 7.46 -13.18
N GLN A 329 -6.38 7.56 -11.94
CA GLN A 329 -5.10 6.93 -11.57
C GLN A 329 -5.20 5.41 -11.53
N MET A 330 -6.31 4.85 -11.03
CA MET A 330 -6.57 3.41 -11.08
C MET A 330 -6.57 2.87 -12.52
N GLU A 331 -7.16 3.61 -13.46
CA GLU A 331 -7.17 3.31 -14.89
C GLU A 331 -5.73 3.27 -15.45
N ILE A 332 -4.88 4.23 -15.07
CA ILE A 332 -3.48 4.27 -15.51
C ILE A 332 -2.67 3.12 -14.91
N ASP A 333 -2.84 2.87 -13.62
CA ASP A 333 -2.06 1.87 -12.89
C ASP A 333 -2.37 0.45 -13.34
N ILE A 334 -3.64 0.13 -13.63
CA ILE A 334 -3.98 -1.24 -14.06
C ILE A 334 -3.45 -1.55 -15.46
N ARG A 335 -3.35 -0.54 -16.34
CA ARG A 335 -2.79 -0.70 -17.68
C ARG A 335 -1.29 -0.99 -17.68
N ARG A 336 -0.60 -0.79 -16.56
CA ARG A 336 0.80 -1.22 -16.39
C ARG A 336 0.95 -2.74 -16.42
N TYR A 337 -0.14 -3.48 -16.24
CA TYR A 337 -0.17 -4.94 -16.31
C TYR A 337 -0.56 -5.45 -17.70
N ASP A 338 -0.87 -4.57 -18.67
CA ASP A 338 -1.19 -4.97 -20.05
C ASP A 338 -0.06 -5.85 -20.63
N GLN A 339 -0.45 -6.98 -21.21
CA GLN A 339 0.47 -7.95 -21.79
C GLN A 339 0.28 -7.97 -23.30
N LYS A 340 1.36 -8.24 -24.05
CA LYS A 340 1.33 -8.34 -25.51
C LYS A 340 1.78 -9.71 -25.96
N ARG A 341 1.22 -10.19 -27.08
CA ARG A 341 1.57 -11.47 -27.72
C ARG A 341 1.54 -12.66 -26.76
N GLN A 342 0.48 -12.77 -25.98
CA GLN A 342 0.28 -13.87 -25.02
C GLN A 342 -0.53 -15.00 -25.62
N GLU A 343 -0.12 -16.23 -25.35
CA GLU A 343 -0.92 -17.41 -25.63
C GLU A 343 -1.98 -17.60 -24.54
N MET A 344 -3.12 -18.15 -24.93
CA MET A 344 -4.13 -18.65 -24.00
C MET A 344 -4.32 -20.14 -24.24
N LEU A 345 -4.69 -20.88 -23.19
CA LEU A 345 -4.94 -22.31 -23.26
C LEU A 345 -6.42 -22.60 -23.01
N GLN A 346 -7.01 -23.48 -23.82
CA GLN A 346 -8.38 -23.91 -23.56
C GLN A 346 -8.45 -24.77 -22.28
N ASP A 347 -9.43 -24.50 -21.42
CA ASP A 347 -9.60 -25.25 -20.19
C ASP A 347 -10.01 -26.71 -20.51
N PRO A 348 -9.29 -27.71 -19.96
CA PRO A 348 -9.52 -29.12 -20.28
C PRO A 348 -10.88 -29.64 -19.78
N ARG A 349 -11.47 -29.01 -18.76
CA ARG A 349 -12.76 -29.40 -18.18
C ARG A 349 -13.92 -28.61 -18.77
N GLN A 350 -13.69 -27.38 -19.21
CA GLN A 350 -14.72 -26.47 -19.71
C GLN A 350 -14.29 -25.78 -21.01
N ARG A 351 -14.64 -26.36 -22.17
CA ARG A 351 -14.24 -25.83 -23.49
C ARG A 351 -14.64 -24.37 -23.78
N GLN A 352 -15.61 -23.82 -23.04
CA GLN A 352 -16.05 -22.43 -23.17
C GLN A 352 -15.14 -21.43 -22.42
N ILE A 353 -14.14 -21.92 -21.69
CA ILE A 353 -13.23 -21.12 -20.86
C ILE A 353 -11.82 -21.20 -21.43
N LEU A 354 -11.18 -20.05 -21.53
CA LEU A 354 -9.76 -19.92 -21.86
C LEU A 354 -8.98 -19.49 -20.61
N THR A 355 -7.75 -19.97 -20.50
CA THR A 355 -6.86 -19.71 -19.37
C THR A 355 -5.69 -18.85 -19.84
N LEU A 356 -5.42 -17.78 -19.11
CA LEU A 356 -4.32 -16.84 -19.36
C LEU A 356 -3.33 -16.90 -18.19
N ASP A 357 -2.05 -17.04 -18.49
CA ASP A 357 -0.98 -16.93 -17.49
C ASP A 357 -0.76 -15.46 -17.10
N VAL A 358 -1.08 -15.14 -15.85
CA VAL A 358 -0.92 -13.82 -15.24
C VAL A 358 -0.16 -13.98 -13.92
N PRO A 359 1.18 -13.92 -13.95
CA PRO A 359 1.99 -14.06 -12.75
C PRO A 359 1.62 -13.02 -11.68
N GLY A 360 1.38 -13.48 -10.44
CA GLY A 360 1.05 -12.62 -9.30
C GLY A 360 -0.43 -12.24 -9.17
N VAL A 361 -1.33 -12.77 -10.01
CA VAL A 361 -2.76 -12.42 -9.97
C VAL A 361 -3.46 -12.85 -8.68
N ALA A 362 -3.08 -13.97 -8.08
CA ALA A 362 -3.60 -14.41 -6.77
C ALA A 362 -3.30 -13.44 -5.63
N GLU A 363 -2.30 -12.56 -5.80
CA GLU A 363 -1.95 -11.49 -4.86
C GLU A 363 -2.72 -10.19 -5.15
N ASN A 364 -3.78 -10.25 -5.96
CA ASN A 364 -4.56 -9.12 -6.48
C ASN A 364 -3.70 -8.13 -7.29
N ARG A 365 -2.75 -8.61 -8.09
CA ARG A 365 -1.84 -7.77 -8.90
C ARG A 365 -1.56 -8.38 -10.29
N PRO A 366 -2.34 -8.02 -11.33
CA PRO A 366 -3.40 -7.01 -11.31
C PRO A 366 -4.58 -7.44 -10.43
N SER A 367 -5.25 -6.46 -9.82
CA SER A 367 -6.41 -6.71 -8.95
C SER A 367 -7.58 -7.13 -9.82
N VAL A 368 -7.70 -8.43 -10.03
CA VAL A 368 -8.71 -9.08 -10.84
C VAL A 368 -9.46 -10.04 -9.95
N LEU A 369 -10.78 -9.87 -9.85
CA LEU A 369 -11.67 -10.73 -9.07
C LEU A 369 -12.63 -11.48 -10.00
N LYS A 370 -13.24 -12.54 -9.48
CA LYS A 370 -14.34 -13.22 -10.17
C LYS A 370 -15.46 -12.23 -10.51
N GLY A 371 -15.87 -12.21 -11.78
CA GLY A 371 -16.87 -11.28 -12.31
C GLY A 371 -16.29 -10.03 -12.98
N ASP A 372 -15.00 -9.73 -12.77
CA ASP A 372 -14.30 -8.67 -13.52
C ASP A 372 -14.12 -9.08 -14.99
N HIS A 373 -13.65 -8.16 -15.83
CA HIS A 373 -13.42 -8.45 -17.23
C HIS A 373 -12.11 -7.84 -17.74
N LEU A 374 -11.54 -8.49 -18.74
CA LEU A 374 -10.36 -8.05 -19.47
C LEU A 374 -10.73 -7.90 -20.94
N PHE A 375 -9.99 -7.06 -21.66
CA PHE A 375 -10.12 -6.96 -23.11
C PHE A 375 -8.98 -7.68 -23.80
N VAL A 376 -9.31 -8.39 -24.87
CA VAL A 376 -8.38 -9.22 -25.61
C VAL A 376 -8.54 -8.93 -27.09
N THR A 377 -7.42 -8.68 -27.77
CA THR A 377 -7.39 -8.48 -29.22
C THR A 377 -6.36 -9.41 -29.84
N LEU A 378 -6.60 -9.87 -31.07
CA LEU A 378 -5.62 -10.68 -31.80
C LEU A 378 -4.36 -9.86 -32.11
N SER A 379 -3.18 -10.37 -31.74
CA SER A 379 -1.91 -9.66 -31.93
C SER A 379 -1.51 -9.57 -33.40
N GLU A 380 -1.96 -10.51 -34.23
CA GLU A 380 -1.62 -10.60 -35.66
C GLU A 380 -2.48 -9.68 -36.54
N GLU A 381 -3.61 -9.19 -36.03
CA GLU A 381 -4.46 -8.25 -36.77
C GLU A 381 -3.82 -6.83 -36.77
N PRO A 382 -3.74 -6.18 -37.95
CA PRO A 382 -3.16 -4.84 -38.07
C PRO A 382 -3.90 -3.81 -37.19
N GLU A 383 -3.19 -2.77 -36.73
CA GLU A 383 -3.79 -1.66 -35.94
C GLU A 383 -4.74 -0.82 -36.83
N THR A 384 -5.95 -1.32 -37.07
CA THR A 384 -7.04 -0.59 -37.75
C THR A 384 -8.08 -0.12 -36.72
N PRO A 385 -8.84 0.96 -37.01
CA PRO A 385 -9.92 1.43 -36.14
C PRO A 385 -11.12 0.46 -36.03
N GLU A 386 -11.14 -0.62 -36.81
CA GLU A 386 -12.14 -1.69 -36.77
C GLU A 386 -11.66 -2.93 -36.01
N LYS A 387 -10.50 -2.86 -35.34
CA LYS A 387 -9.93 -3.99 -34.59
C LYS A 387 -10.93 -4.48 -33.53
N VAL A 388 -11.24 -5.78 -33.58
CA VAL A 388 -12.23 -6.39 -32.69
C VAL A 388 -11.60 -6.66 -31.33
N SER A 389 -12.27 -6.20 -30.27
CA SER A 389 -11.89 -6.40 -28.88
C SER A 389 -12.88 -7.31 -28.20
N TYR A 390 -12.42 -8.48 -27.80
CA TYR A 390 -13.21 -9.48 -27.10
C TYR A 390 -13.12 -9.23 -25.61
N LYS A 391 -14.27 -9.13 -24.95
CA LYS A 391 -14.35 -8.99 -23.51
C LYS A 391 -14.40 -10.36 -22.86
N GLY A 392 -13.38 -10.70 -22.08
CA GLY A 392 -13.32 -11.95 -21.32
C GLY A 392 -13.69 -11.71 -19.87
N TYR A 393 -14.76 -12.35 -19.39
CA TYR A 393 -15.14 -12.25 -17.97
C TYR A 393 -14.44 -13.32 -17.13
N VAL A 394 -13.97 -12.91 -15.96
CA VAL A 394 -13.21 -13.73 -15.03
C VAL A 394 -14.13 -14.70 -14.31
N HIS A 395 -13.97 -15.99 -14.58
CA HIS A 395 -14.70 -17.09 -13.94
C HIS A 395 -13.99 -17.60 -12.69
N GLY A 396 -12.67 -17.49 -12.65
CA GLY A 396 -11.85 -17.91 -11.51
C GLY A 396 -10.43 -17.33 -11.60
N VAL A 397 -9.83 -17.16 -10.44
CA VAL A 397 -8.45 -16.71 -10.27
C VAL A 397 -7.69 -17.81 -9.55
N GLU A 398 -6.61 -18.28 -10.17
CA GLU A 398 -5.69 -19.28 -9.65
C GLU A 398 -4.36 -18.60 -9.26
N LEU A 399 -3.37 -19.37 -8.79
CA LEU A 399 -2.08 -18.84 -8.30
C LEU A 399 -1.40 -17.90 -9.32
N GLU A 400 -1.28 -18.34 -10.57
CA GLU A 400 -0.62 -17.60 -11.66
C GLU A 400 -1.48 -17.54 -12.93
N ARG A 401 -2.77 -17.88 -12.83
CA ARG A 401 -3.67 -18.03 -13.98
C ARG A 401 -5.02 -17.39 -13.75
N VAL A 402 -5.62 -16.92 -14.83
CA VAL A 402 -6.99 -16.39 -14.85
C VAL A 402 -7.82 -17.19 -15.84
N ARG A 403 -8.97 -17.67 -15.37
CA ARG A 403 -9.97 -18.38 -16.18
C ARG A 403 -10.97 -17.37 -16.73
N LEU A 404 -11.04 -17.24 -18.05
CA LEU A 404 -11.80 -16.23 -18.78
C LEU A 404 -12.89 -16.86 -19.66
N GLY A 405 -14.10 -16.34 -19.58
CA GLY A 405 -15.20 -16.74 -20.47
C GLY A 405 -15.42 -15.70 -21.55
N PHE A 406 -15.41 -16.16 -22.79
CA PHE A 406 -15.54 -15.33 -24.00
C PHE A 406 -16.80 -15.68 -24.78
N SER A 407 -17.12 -14.87 -25.79
CA SER A 407 -18.22 -15.15 -26.70
C SER A 407 -17.91 -16.34 -27.60
N HIS A 408 -18.96 -17.02 -28.09
CA HIS A 408 -18.83 -18.06 -29.11
C HIS A 408 -18.13 -17.55 -30.39
N GLN A 409 -18.20 -16.24 -30.68
CA GLN A 409 -17.51 -15.66 -31.85
C GLN A 409 -15.98 -15.79 -31.76
N LEU A 410 -15.40 -15.62 -30.56
CA LEU A 410 -13.97 -15.85 -30.36
C LEU A 410 -13.67 -17.35 -30.29
N LEU A 411 -14.48 -18.09 -29.53
CA LEU A 411 -14.23 -19.53 -29.29
C LEU A 411 -14.28 -20.36 -30.58
N ASN A 412 -15.13 -20.00 -31.54
CA ASN A 412 -15.19 -20.68 -32.84
C ASN A 412 -13.96 -20.41 -33.73
N LYS A 413 -13.24 -19.31 -33.48
CA LYS A 413 -12.01 -18.94 -34.21
C LYS A 413 -10.73 -19.37 -33.46
N PHE A 414 -10.87 -19.81 -32.22
CA PHE A 414 -9.73 -20.05 -31.34
C PHE A 414 -8.99 -21.34 -31.72
N LEU A 415 -7.66 -21.21 -31.85
CA LEU A 415 -6.73 -22.31 -32.06
C LEU A 415 -5.59 -22.18 -31.03
N ASN A 416 -5.05 -23.30 -30.55
CA ASN A 416 -3.88 -23.28 -29.68
C ASN A 416 -2.68 -22.65 -30.41
N GLY A 417 -1.87 -21.87 -29.71
CA GLY A 417 -0.78 -21.08 -30.29
C GLY A 417 -1.17 -19.69 -30.79
N MET A 418 -2.46 -19.32 -30.81
CA MET A 418 -2.87 -17.95 -31.17
C MET A 418 -2.36 -16.92 -30.14
N LEU A 419 -1.86 -15.79 -30.64
CA LEU A 419 -1.29 -14.73 -29.82
C LEU A 419 -2.27 -13.56 -29.64
N PHE A 420 -2.37 -13.10 -28.40
CA PHE A 420 -3.30 -12.06 -28.00
C PHE A 420 -2.62 -10.91 -27.25
N ASP A 421 -3.10 -9.70 -27.52
CA ASP A 421 -2.79 -8.54 -26.69
C ASP A 421 -3.89 -8.39 -25.63
N VAL A 422 -3.47 -8.45 -24.37
CA VAL A 422 -4.35 -8.42 -23.20
C VAL A 422 -4.31 -7.04 -22.57
N THR A 423 -5.49 -6.49 -22.37
CA THR A 423 -5.73 -5.17 -21.79
C THR A 423 -6.52 -5.32 -20.50
N PHE A 424 -5.91 -4.96 -19.37
CA PHE A 424 -6.55 -5.11 -18.07
C PHE A 424 -7.50 -3.95 -17.77
N THR A 425 -8.60 -4.28 -17.09
CA THR A 425 -9.57 -3.29 -16.57
C THR A 425 -9.87 -3.56 -15.11
N PHE A 426 -10.43 -2.57 -14.41
CA PHE A 426 -10.81 -2.68 -13.02
C PHE A 426 -12.31 -2.49 -12.84
N ASN A 427 -12.84 -3.03 -11.75
CA ASN A 427 -14.24 -2.88 -11.41
C ASN A 427 -14.54 -1.46 -10.91
N ARG A 428 -15.38 -0.73 -11.66
CA ARG A 428 -15.82 0.64 -11.30
C ARG A 428 -16.94 0.67 -10.25
N LEU A 429 -17.54 -0.48 -9.91
CA LEU A 429 -18.70 -0.54 -9.01
C LEU A 429 -18.44 0.10 -7.64
N PRO A 430 -17.32 -0.15 -6.94
CA PRO A 430 -17.08 0.47 -5.63
C PRO A 430 -17.08 2.01 -5.69
N LEU A 431 -16.43 2.60 -6.70
CA LEU A 431 -16.40 4.06 -6.90
C LEU A 431 -17.78 4.61 -7.26
N ARG A 432 -18.53 3.93 -8.12
CA ARG A 432 -19.90 4.34 -8.50
C ARG A 432 -20.87 4.32 -7.31
N ILE A 433 -20.72 3.35 -6.40
CA ILE A 433 -21.50 3.31 -5.16
C ILE A 433 -21.12 4.49 -4.26
N GLN A 434 -19.85 4.84 -4.16
CA GLN A 434 -19.38 6.01 -3.40
C GLN A 434 -19.91 7.34 -3.97
N HIS A 435 -19.86 7.52 -5.29
CA HIS A 435 -20.47 8.69 -5.95
C HIS A 435 -21.95 8.82 -5.59
N ARG A 436 -22.74 7.73 -5.75
CA ARG A 436 -24.15 7.74 -5.36
C ARG A 436 -24.35 8.05 -3.88
N ALA A 437 -23.49 7.53 -3.01
CA ALA A 437 -23.59 7.79 -1.57
C ALA A 437 -23.40 9.28 -1.24
N VAL A 438 -22.49 9.94 -1.97
CA VAL A 438 -22.25 11.37 -1.86
C VAL A 438 -23.45 12.19 -2.37
N ASP A 439 -24.03 11.84 -3.53
CA ASP A 439 -25.30 12.43 -4.02
C ASP A 439 -26.42 12.30 -2.97
N LEU A 440 -26.61 11.07 -2.45
CA LEU A 440 -27.64 10.78 -1.46
C LEU A 440 -27.42 11.52 -0.14
N ALA A 441 -26.16 11.75 0.26
CA ALA A 441 -25.86 12.52 1.46
C ALA A 441 -26.36 13.97 1.36
N LYS A 442 -26.23 14.58 0.18
CA LYS A 442 -26.78 15.92 -0.07
C LYS A 442 -28.30 15.89 -0.17
N MET A 443 -28.86 14.97 -0.97
CA MET A 443 -30.31 14.83 -1.16
C MET A 443 -31.08 14.53 0.13
N LYS A 444 -30.48 13.78 1.06
CA LYS A 444 -31.08 13.41 2.35
C LYS A 444 -30.67 14.35 3.50
N MET A 445 -29.99 15.45 3.21
CA MET A 445 -29.58 16.45 4.20
C MET A 445 -28.84 15.86 5.41
N LEU A 446 -27.86 14.98 5.18
CA LEU A 446 -27.07 14.33 6.25
C LEU A 446 -26.06 15.25 6.96
N GLN A 447 -26.32 16.55 6.98
CA GLN A 447 -25.45 17.54 7.60
C GLN A 447 -25.20 17.21 9.07
N ASP A 448 -26.23 16.79 9.82
CA ASP A 448 -26.10 16.50 11.26
C ASP A 448 -25.24 15.26 11.55
N ALA A 449 -25.09 14.34 10.59
CA ALA A 449 -24.22 13.18 10.74
C ALA A 449 -22.78 13.46 10.26
N LEU A 450 -22.62 14.24 9.18
CA LEU A 450 -21.31 14.46 8.54
C LEU A 450 -20.59 15.72 9.06
N PHE A 451 -21.36 16.72 9.48
CA PHE A 451 -20.91 18.00 10.03
C PHE A 451 -21.74 18.32 11.28
N PRO A 452 -21.71 17.44 12.31
CA PRO A 452 -22.55 17.60 13.49
C PRO A 452 -22.25 18.92 14.19
N THR A 453 -23.32 19.56 14.64
CA THR A 453 -23.29 20.67 15.59
C THR A 453 -24.00 20.21 16.86
N TYR A 454 -23.67 20.82 18.00
CA TYR A 454 -24.25 20.42 19.28
C TYR A 454 -25.79 20.45 19.21
N SER A 455 -26.44 19.34 19.52
CA SER A 455 -27.89 19.25 19.59
C SER A 455 -28.28 18.57 20.90
N ASN A 456 -29.01 19.30 21.74
CA ASN A 456 -29.44 18.84 23.05
C ASN A 456 -30.64 17.88 22.89
N ARG A 457 -30.42 16.57 22.87
CA ARG A 457 -31.49 15.56 22.93
C ARG A 457 -31.48 14.84 24.27
N SER A 458 -32.68 14.57 24.80
CA SER A 458 -32.87 13.80 26.02
C SER A 458 -32.53 12.32 25.83
N CYS A 459 -32.05 11.69 26.90
CA CYS A 459 -31.73 10.27 26.96
C CYS A 459 -32.96 9.43 26.56
N THR A 460 -32.81 8.53 25.57
CA THR A 460 -33.94 7.74 25.04
C THR A 460 -34.29 6.53 25.91
N VAL A 461 -33.36 6.06 26.75
CA VAL A 461 -33.50 4.87 27.59
C VAL A 461 -32.87 5.15 28.96
N ASN A 462 -33.51 4.70 30.05
CA ASN A 462 -32.88 4.78 31.38
C ASN A 462 -31.67 3.82 31.44
N THR A 463 -30.48 4.36 31.63
CA THR A 463 -29.20 3.62 31.65
C THR A 463 -28.52 3.65 33.03
N GLU A 464 -29.27 3.85 34.11
CA GLU A 464 -28.73 3.95 35.48
C GLU A 464 -27.77 2.81 35.84
N ARG A 465 -28.04 1.56 35.41
CA ARG A 465 -27.07 0.46 35.47
C ARG A 465 -27.32 -0.62 34.41
N LEU A 466 -26.46 -0.69 33.38
CA LEU A 466 -26.48 -1.77 32.39
C LEU A 466 -25.77 -3.01 32.94
N SER A 467 -26.38 -4.19 32.78
CA SER A 467 -25.69 -5.48 32.97
C SER A 467 -25.16 -5.97 31.63
N LEU A 468 -23.83 -6.00 31.48
CA LEU A 468 -23.18 -6.44 30.24
C LEU A 468 -23.20 -7.97 30.13
N TYR A 469 -23.20 -8.48 28.90
CA TYR A 469 -23.08 -9.91 28.63
C TYR A 469 -21.66 -10.40 28.97
N ASP A 470 -20.65 -9.61 28.60
CA ASP A 470 -19.26 -9.85 29.02
C ASP A 470 -18.96 -9.08 30.33
N ARG A 471 -18.90 -9.83 31.43
CA ARG A 471 -18.61 -9.28 32.77
C ARG A 471 -17.24 -8.63 32.88
N ASN A 472 -16.28 -9.02 32.04
CA ASN A 472 -14.96 -8.39 32.05
C ASN A 472 -15.04 -6.92 31.60
N LEU A 473 -15.98 -6.59 30.70
CA LEU A 473 -16.18 -5.22 30.23
C LEU A 473 -16.74 -4.31 31.33
N GLU A 474 -17.47 -4.85 32.32
CA GLU A 474 -17.99 -4.07 33.45
C GLU A 474 -16.86 -3.52 34.33
N SER A 475 -15.72 -4.23 34.37
CA SER A 475 -14.52 -3.78 35.09
C SER A 475 -13.70 -2.75 34.31
N ASN A 476 -13.97 -2.56 33.02
CA ASN A 476 -13.28 -1.58 32.18
C ASN A 476 -14.14 -0.29 32.05
N PRO A 477 -13.75 0.81 32.71
CA PRO A 477 -14.59 2.01 32.77
C PRO A 477 -14.80 2.65 31.39
N GLN A 478 -13.80 2.64 30.51
CA GLN A 478 -13.93 3.24 29.17
C GLN A 478 -14.87 2.41 28.29
N GLN A 479 -14.73 1.08 28.29
CA GLN A 479 -15.61 0.22 27.50
C GLN A 479 -17.06 0.24 28.03
N TYR A 480 -17.24 0.21 29.35
CA TYR A 480 -18.55 0.35 29.98
C TYR A 480 -19.21 1.69 29.62
N MET A 481 -18.46 2.79 29.74
CA MET A 481 -18.96 4.12 29.39
C MET A 481 -19.38 4.18 27.92
N ALA A 482 -18.56 3.66 27.00
CA ALA A 482 -18.91 3.64 25.57
C ALA A 482 -20.23 2.91 25.30
N VAL A 483 -20.42 1.73 25.90
CA VAL A 483 -21.67 0.97 25.77
C VAL A 483 -22.85 1.75 26.35
N LYS A 484 -22.69 2.33 27.55
CA LYS A 484 -23.72 3.14 28.20
C LYS A 484 -24.17 4.31 27.32
N GLN A 485 -23.22 5.07 26.80
CA GLN A 485 -23.49 6.24 25.97
C GLN A 485 -24.17 5.87 24.65
N ILE A 486 -23.71 4.79 24.00
CA ILE A 486 -24.36 4.30 22.78
C ILE A 486 -25.83 3.93 23.04
N VAL A 487 -26.10 3.14 24.08
CA VAL A 487 -27.47 2.69 24.41
C VAL A 487 -28.35 3.86 24.84
N SER A 488 -27.80 4.85 25.53
CA SER A 488 -28.53 6.06 25.95
C SER A 488 -29.02 6.90 24.77
N GLY A 489 -28.27 6.90 23.66
CA GLY A 489 -28.54 7.69 22.48
C GLY A 489 -28.21 9.19 22.63
N ILE A 490 -27.49 9.61 23.68
CA ILE A 490 -27.22 11.03 23.99
C ILE A 490 -26.54 11.77 22.83
N SER A 491 -25.65 11.11 22.08
CA SER A 491 -24.92 11.77 20.99
C SER A 491 -25.80 12.16 19.80
N ARG A 492 -27.01 11.57 19.66
CA ARG A 492 -27.85 11.74 18.45
C ARG A 492 -28.25 13.21 18.29
N PRO A 493 -28.22 13.77 17.06
CA PRO A 493 -27.98 13.13 15.77
C PRO A 493 -26.50 12.92 15.41
N ALA A 494 -25.58 13.43 16.22
CA ALA A 494 -24.15 13.32 15.96
C ALA A 494 -23.67 11.86 16.11
N PRO A 495 -22.69 11.44 15.29
CA PRO A 495 -22.06 10.13 15.44
C PRO A 495 -21.39 9.97 16.80
N TYR A 496 -21.49 8.77 17.38
CA TYR A 496 -20.68 8.39 18.53
C TYR A 496 -19.38 7.74 18.06
N LEU A 497 -18.22 8.19 18.57
CA LEU A 497 -16.91 7.68 18.18
C LEU A 497 -16.30 6.80 19.28
N ILE A 498 -15.97 5.56 18.94
CA ILE A 498 -15.08 4.72 19.75
C ILE A 498 -13.72 4.73 19.06
N PHE A 499 -12.73 5.37 19.66
CA PHE A 499 -11.37 5.26 19.17
C PHE A 499 -10.47 4.62 20.20
N GLY A 500 -9.48 3.87 19.73
CA GLY A 500 -8.68 3.05 20.62
C GLY A 500 -7.51 2.45 19.88
N PRO A 501 -6.31 2.45 20.48
CA PRO A 501 -5.14 1.83 19.87
C PRO A 501 -5.36 0.33 19.59
N PRO A 502 -4.47 -0.32 18.83
CA PRO A 502 -4.60 -1.75 18.56
C PRO A 502 -4.61 -2.56 19.85
N GLY A 503 -5.47 -3.58 19.95
CA GLY A 503 -5.53 -4.44 21.14
C GLY A 503 -6.35 -3.89 22.31
N THR A 504 -7.01 -2.73 22.17
CA THR A 504 -7.86 -2.13 23.23
C THR A 504 -9.30 -2.64 23.28
N GLY A 505 -9.66 -3.57 22.39
CA GLY A 505 -10.98 -4.21 22.42
C GLY A 505 -12.10 -3.43 21.72
N LYS A 506 -11.82 -2.51 20.80
CA LYS A 506 -12.84 -1.77 20.00
C LYS A 506 -13.98 -2.65 19.48
N THR A 507 -13.64 -3.71 18.75
CA THR A 507 -14.61 -4.67 18.21
C THR A 507 -15.40 -5.40 19.32
N VAL A 508 -14.78 -5.68 20.48
CA VAL A 508 -15.49 -6.29 21.63
C VAL A 508 -16.54 -5.31 22.15
N THR A 509 -16.15 -4.04 22.35
CA THR A 509 -17.03 -2.97 22.81
C THR A 509 -18.19 -2.71 21.85
N LEU A 510 -17.92 -2.68 20.54
CA LEU A 510 -18.96 -2.59 19.50
C LEU A 510 -19.95 -3.74 19.56
N VAL A 511 -19.45 -4.98 19.63
CA VAL A 511 -20.29 -6.17 19.71
C VAL A 511 -21.17 -6.14 20.96
N GLU A 512 -20.62 -5.74 22.11
CA GLU A 512 -21.40 -5.58 23.32
C GLU A 512 -22.46 -4.48 23.20
N ALA A 513 -22.11 -3.33 22.62
CA ALA A 513 -23.06 -2.25 22.39
C ALA A 513 -24.23 -2.69 21.49
N ILE A 514 -23.97 -3.45 20.42
CA ILE A 514 -25.00 -4.02 19.56
C ILE A 514 -25.94 -4.95 20.38
N LYS A 515 -25.39 -5.85 21.20
CA LYS A 515 -26.23 -6.73 22.05
C LYS A 515 -27.10 -5.93 23.01
N GLN A 516 -26.55 -4.88 23.64
CA GLN A 516 -27.32 -4.04 24.57
C GLN A 516 -28.39 -3.23 23.85
N VAL A 517 -28.13 -2.74 22.64
CA VAL A 517 -29.16 -2.11 21.80
C VAL A 517 -30.29 -3.10 21.52
N LEU A 518 -29.96 -4.32 21.09
CA LEU A 518 -30.96 -5.36 20.80
C LEU A 518 -31.78 -5.76 22.03
N LYS A 519 -31.17 -5.74 23.22
CA LYS A 519 -31.82 -6.08 24.49
C LYS A 519 -32.73 -4.97 25.01
N ASN A 520 -32.26 -3.73 25.01
CA ASN A 520 -32.92 -2.62 25.69
C ASN A 520 -33.85 -1.80 24.77
N ILE A 521 -33.71 -1.91 23.45
CA ILE A 521 -34.52 -1.18 22.47
C ILE A 521 -35.36 -2.20 21.67
N PRO A 522 -36.61 -2.49 22.11
CA PRO A 522 -37.50 -3.38 21.36
C PRO A 522 -37.78 -2.75 19.99
N ASN A 523 -37.64 -3.54 18.91
CA ASN A 523 -37.71 -3.11 17.49
C ASN A 523 -36.46 -2.43 16.90
N SER A 524 -35.31 -2.48 17.58
CA SER A 524 -34.06 -2.06 16.95
C SER A 524 -33.66 -3.00 15.80
N HIS A 525 -33.47 -2.46 14.59
CA HIS A 525 -32.70 -3.11 13.54
C HIS A 525 -31.33 -2.46 13.37
N VAL A 526 -30.31 -3.29 13.27
CA VAL A 526 -28.89 -2.90 13.27
C VAL A 526 -28.25 -3.28 11.94
N LEU A 527 -27.57 -2.32 11.31
CA LEU A 527 -26.62 -2.59 10.24
C LEU A 527 -25.21 -2.49 10.81
N ALA A 528 -24.45 -3.59 10.78
CA ALA A 528 -23.05 -3.63 11.18
C ALA A 528 -22.15 -3.75 9.94
N CYS A 529 -21.24 -2.81 9.76
CA CYS A 529 -20.37 -2.72 8.60
C CYS A 529 -18.89 -2.68 8.99
N ALA A 530 -18.04 -3.10 8.07
CA ALA A 530 -16.61 -2.87 8.10
C ALA A 530 -16.06 -2.72 6.66
N PRO A 531 -14.89 -2.10 6.44
CA PRO A 531 -14.30 -2.00 5.11
C PRO A 531 -13.79 -3.35 4.56
N SER A 532 -13.39 -4.28 5.43
CA SER A 532 -12.84 -5.59 5.03
C SER A 532 -13.76 -6.75 5.38
N ASN A 533 -13.76 -7.79 4.53
CA ASN A 533 -14.52 -9.02 4.79
C ASN A 533 -14.11 -9.66 6.13
N SER A 534 -12.81 -9.73 6.43
CA SER A 534 -12.32 -10.32 7.69
C SER A 534 -12.84 -9.60 8.93
N ALA A 535 -12.98 -8.26 8.89
CA ALA A 535 -13.55 -7.51 9.99
C ALA A 535 -15.06 -7.74 10.13
N SER A 536 -15.81 -7.76 9.01
CA SER A 536 -17.24 -8.11 9.01
C SER A 536 -17.49 -9.54 9.50
N ASP A 537 -16.63 -10.49 9.11
CA ASP A 537 -16.72 -11.89 9.53
C ASP A 537 -16.48 -11.99 11.05
N LEU A 538 -15.47 -11.29 11.58
CA LEU A 538 -15.19 -11.24 13.02
C LEU A 538 -16.36 -10.65 13.83
N LEU A 539 -17.01 -9.59 13.33
CA LEU A 539 -18.22 -9.05 13.95
C LEU A 539 -19.32 -10.11 14.03
N CYS A 540 -19.58 -10.81 12.93
CA CYS A 540 -20.58 -11.87 12.85
C CYS A 540 -20.28 -13.02 13.83
N GLN A 541 -19.05 -13.57 13.80
CA GLN A 541 -18.60 -14.63 14.71
C GLN A 541 -18.81 -14.28 16.19
N ARG A 542 -18.54 -13.03 16.57
CA ARG A 542 -18.67 -12.59 17.97
C ARG A 542 -20.13 -12.34 18.38
N LEU A 543 -20.96 -11.87 17.47
CA LEU A 543 -22.40 -11.66 17.72
C LEU A 543 -23.16 -12.99 17.83
N MET A 544 -22.86 -13.97 16.97
CA MET A 544 -23.50 -15.30 16.97
C MET A 544 -23.34 -16.08 18.29
N ARG A 545 -22.40 -15.69 19.15
CA ARG A 545 -22.24 -16.31 20.48
C ARG A 545 -23.41 -16.04 21.44
N HIS A 546 -24.19 -14.97 21.20
CA HIS A 546 -25.24 -14.52 22.12
C HIS A 546 -26.54 -14.11 21.44
N VAL A 547 -26.53 -13.96 20.11
CA VAL A 547 -27.69 -13.57 19.33
C VAL A 547 -28.07 -14.76 18.45
N ASP A 548 -29.36 -15.09 18.43
CA ASP A 548 -29.87 -16.23 17.70
C ASP A 548 -29.59 -16.09 16.19
N GLN A 549 -29.31 -17.22 15.54
CA GLN A 549 -29.05 -17.27 14.10
C GLN A 549 -30.22 -16.73 13.26
N LYS A 550 -31.47 -16.85 13.74
CA LYS A 550 -32.66 -16.30 13.06
C LYS A 550 -32.68 -14.77 12.99
N ASP A 551 -31.95 -14.10 13.88
CA ASP A 551 -31.93 -12.65 14.00
C ASP A 551 -30.72 -12.02 13.30
N ILE A 552 -29.76 -12.83 12.84
CA ILE A 552 -28.49 -12.40 12.23
C ILE A 552 -28.41 -12.84 10.78
N TYR A 553 -27.97 -11.93 9.92
CA TYR A 553 -27.69 -12.22 8.52
C TYR A 553 -26.34 -11.65 8.06
N ARG A 554 -25.44 -12.50 7.55
CA ARG A 554 -24.15 -12.11 6.98
C ARG A 554 -24.28 -11.97 5.46
N PHE A 555 -24.32 -10.73 4.98
CA PHE A 555 -24.51 -10.44 3.55
C PHE A 555 -23.17 -10.30 2.80
N LEU A 556 -22.82 -11.31 2.02
CA LEU A 556 -21.57 -11.43 1.25
C LEU A 556 -21.71 -10.91 -0.18
N ALA A 557 -20.59 -10.42 -0.73
CA ALA A 557 -20.48 -10.09 -2.14
C ALA A 557 -20.18 -11.34 -2.98
N SER A 558 -20.69 -11.38 -4.21
CA SER A 558 -20.50 -12.52 -5.14
C SER A 558 -19.06 -12.75 -5.57
N SER A 559 -18.21 -11.73 -5.43
CA SER A 559 -16.77 -11.82 -5.71
C SER A 559 -15.96 -12.44 -4.58
N ARG A 560 -16.53 -12.59 -3.37
CA ARG A 560 -15.88 -13.28 -2.25
C ARG A 560 -15.83 -14.78 -2.57
N ASP A 561 -14.67 -15.39 -2.38
CA ASP A 561 -14.57 -16.84 -2.44
C ASP A 561 -15.05 -17.44 -1.11
N PHE A 562 -16.07 -18.30 -1.21
CA PHE A 562 -16.77 -18.90 -0.07
C PHE A 562 -15.86 -19.85 0.74
N ARG A 563 -14.78 -20.37 0.14
CA ARG A 563 -13.80 -21.22 0.84
C ARG A 563 -13.07 -20.50 1.96
N TYR A 564 -12.96 -19.18 1.89
CA TYR A 564 -12.33 -18.34 2.92
C TYR A 564 -13.34 -17.77 3.92
N VAL A 565 -14.60 -18.19 3.86
CA VAL A 565 -15.61 -17.81 4.87
C VAL A 565 -15.49 -18.79 6.04
N PRO A 566 -15.36 -18.30 7.29
CA PRO A 566 -15.30 -19.16 8.48
C PRO A 566 -16.50 -20.11 8.59
N GLU A 567 -16.25 -21.37 8.98
CA GLU A 567 -17.29 -22.42 9.03
C GLU A 567 -18.44 -22.06 9.98
N ASP A 568 -18.15 -21.37 11.08
CA ASP A 568 -19.13 -20.99 12.10
C ASP A 568 -20.16 -19.95 11.61
N ILE A 569 -19.82 -19.12 10.61
CA ILE A 569 -20.74 -18.12 10.07
C ILE A 569 -21.43 -18.54 8.77
N LYS A 570 -20.97 -19.61 8.11
CA LYS A 570 -21.60 -20.10 6.86
C LYS A 570 -23.11 -20.29 6.96
N PRO A 571 -23.68 -20.79 8.09
CA PRO A 571 -25.12 -20.99 8.20
C PRO A 571 -25.98 -19.72 8.16
N CYS A 572 -25.39 -18.54 8.40
CA CYS A 572 -26.10 -17.25 8.34
C CYS A 572 -25.72 -16.41 7.11
N CYS A 573 -24.96 -17.00 6.18
CA CYS A 573 -24.51 -16.35 4.95
C CYS A 573 -25.52 -16.54 3.83
N ASN A 574 -25.47 -15.64 2.84
CA ASN A 574 -26.30 -15.70 1.64
C ASN A 574 -25.74 -16.68 0.57
N TRP A 575 -25.42 -17.91 1.00
CA TRP A 575 -24.86 -18.97 0.16
C TRP A 575 -25.80 -20.17 0.09
N ASN A 576 -26.11 -20.62 -1.11
CA ASN A 576 -26.94 -21.79 -1.34
C ASN A 576 -26.06 -23.03 -1.58
N SER A 577 -25.99 -23.91 -0.58
CA SER A 577 -25.16 -25.12 -0.63
C SER A 577 -25.58 -26.13 -1.71
N ARG A 578 -26.82 -26.07 -2.21
CA ARG A 578 -27.32 -26.99 -3.26
C ARG A 578 -26.86 -26.56 -4.64
N SER A 579 -26.95 -25.27 -4.95
CA SER A 579 -26.50 -24.71 -6.23
C SER A 579 -25.00 -24.39 -6.25
N GLY A 580 -24.38 -24.20 -5.09
CA GLY A 580 -23.00 -23.73 -4.99
C GLY A 580 -22.87 -22.26 -5.42
N GLU A 581 -23.91 -21.46 -5.19
CA GLU A 581 -23.98 -20.06 -5.63
C GLU A 581 -24.49 -19.12 -4.54
N TYR A 582 -24.21 -17.82 -4.71
CA TYR A 582 -24.73 -16.77 -3.85
C TYR A 582 -26.18 -16.47 -4.18
N GLU A 583 -27.03 -16.41 -3.16
CA GLU A 583 -28.44 -16.04 -3.26
C GLU A 583 -28.62 -14.63 -2.69
N TYR A 584 -29.38 -13.78 -3.36
CA TYR A 584 -29.67 -12.43 -2.87
C TYR A 584 -31.16 -12.31 -2.58
N PRO A 585 -31.59 -12.55 -1.33
CA PRO A 585 -33.00 -12.64 -0.97
C PRO A 585 -33.72 -11.30 -1.13
N ARG A 586 -35.05 -11.35 -1.23
CA ARG A 586 -35.91 -10.16 -1.36
C ARG A 586 -35.84 -9.29 -0.12
N LYS A 587 -36.13 -7.99 -0.27
CA LYS A 587 -36.19 -7.02 0.83
C LYS A 587 -37.05 -7.51 2.00
N HIS A 588 -38.23 -8.08 1.74
CA HIS A 588 -39.12 -8.57 2.80
C HIS A 588 -38.49 -9.68 3.67
N GLN A 589 -37.69 -10.57 3.07
CA GLN A 589 -36.97 -11.60 3.84
C GLN A 589 -35.86 -10.97 4.68
N LEU A 590 -35.14 -9.99 4.13
CA LEU A 590 -34.10 -9.27 4.86
C LEU A 590 -34.66 -8.45 6.03
N THR A 591 -35.89 -7.91 5.93
CA THR A 591 -36.52 -7.15 7.01
C THR A 591 -36.83 -7.97 8.26
N GLN A 592 -36.82 -9.31 8.18
CA GLN A 592 -37.06 -10.20 9.31
C GLN A 592 -35.86 -10.27 10.27
N TYR A 593 -34.65 -9.97 9.78
CA TYR A 593 -33.44 -10.01 10.60
C TYR A 593 -33.30 -8.73 11.42
N ARG A 594 -32.89 -8.88 12.68
CA ARG A 594 -32.59 -7.74 13.57
C ARG A 594 -31.20 -7.17 13.33
N VAL A 595 -30.27 -7.98 12.84
CA VAL A 595 -28.89 -7.57 12.56
C VAL A 595 -28.47 -8.05 11.18
N ILE A 596 -28.05 -7.11 10.33
CA ILE A 596 -27.44 -7.42 9.04
C ILE A 596 -25.97 -7.00 9.10
N ILE A 597 -25.05 -7.92 8.75
CA ILE A 597 -23.61 -7.67 8.74
C ILE A 597 -23.09 -7.68 7.30
N THR A 598 -22.47 -6.58 6.87
CA THR A 598 -21.99 -6.40 5.49
C THR A 598 -20.59 -5.78 5.47
N THR A 599 -19.95 -5.76 4.29
CA THR A 599 -18.90 -4.75 4.03
C THR A 599 -19.54 -3.42 3.61
N LEU A 600 -18.81 -2.31 3.72
CA LEU A 600 -19.29 -0.99 3.29
C LEU A 600 -19.77 -1.00 1.83
N THR A 601 -18.95 -1.51 0.91
CA THR A 601 -19.33 -1.64 -0.50
C THR A 601 -20.59 -2.49 -0.70
N THR A 602 -20.78 -3.56 0.09
CA THR A 602 -21.96 -4.44 -0.02
C THR A 602 -23.23 -3.77 0.54
N ALA A 603 -23.09 -2.87 1.51
CA ALA A 603 -24.20 -2.06 2.04
C ALA A 603 -24.89 -1.25 0.92
N GLY A 604 -24.16 -0.87 -0.13
CA GLY A 604 -24.72 -0.25 -1.32
C GLY A 604 -25.83 -1.06 -2.01
N ARG A 605 -25.88 -2.38 -1.85
CA ARG A 605 -26.99 -3.22 -2.34
C ARG A 605 -28.27 -2.99 -1.54
N LEU A 606 -28.16 -2.81 -0.22
CA LEU A 606 -29.30 -2.48 0.64
C LEU A 606 -29.87 -1.11 0.30
N VAL A 607 -29.00 -0.14 0.00
CA VAL A 607 -29.43 1.19 -0.52
C VAL A 607 -30.20 1.02 -1.83
N SER A 608 -29.71 0.21 -2.77
CA SER A 608 -30.43 -0.07 -4.02
C SER A 608 -31.80 -0.69 -3.81
N ALA A 609 -31.96 -1.54 -2.80
CA ALA A 609 -33.23 -2.17 -2.47
C ALA A 609 -34.25 -1.21 -1.83
N ASN A 610 -33.83 0.02 -1.47
CA ASN A 610 -34.68 1.07 -0.94
C ASN A 610 -35.53 0.59 0.25
N PHE A 611 -34.85 0.26 1.35
CA PHE A 611 -35.52 -0.08 2.61
C PHE A 611 -36.33 1.12 3.13
N PRO A 612 -37.45 0.88 3.84
CA PRO A 612 -38.24 1.96 4.41
C PRO A 612 -37.41 2.85 5.33
N SER A 613 -37.64 4.18 5.27
CA SER A 613 -36.96 5.13 6.16
C SER A 613 -37.26 4.81 7.62
N GLY A 614 -36.21 4.74 8.44
CA GLY A 614 -36.30 4.34 9.84
C GLY A 614 -36.25 2.84 10.09
N HIS A 615 -36.19 1.98 9.06
CA HIS A 615 -36.01 0.53 9.26
C HIS A 615 -34.71 0.25 10.03
N PHE A 616 -33.57 0.71 9.50
CA PHE A 616 -32.30 0.63 10.21
C PHE A 616 -32.21 1.75 11.25
N THR A 617 -32.43 1.38 12.50
CA THR A 617 -32.37 2.29 13.65
C THR A 617 -30.94 2.63 14.06
N HIS A 618 -29.99 1.72 13.85
CA HIS A 618 -28.58 1.91 14.22
C HIS A 618 -27.66 1.41 13.11
N VAL A 619 -26.61 2.18 12.82
CA VAL A 619 -25.51 1.79 11.94
C VAL A 619 -24.22 1.79 12.76
N PHE A 620 -23.52 0.67 12.76
CA PHE A 620 -22.21 0.52 13.40
C PHE A 620 -21.16 0.26 12.33
N ILE A 621 -20.08 1.04 12.32
CA ILE A 621 -18.97 0.86 11.37
C ILE A 621 -17.69 0.59 12.16
N ASP A 622 -17.20 -0.65 12.11
CA ASP A 622 -15.88 -1.02 12.67
C ASP A 622 -14.77 -0.71 11.66
N GLU A 623 -13.55 -0.47 12.16
CA GLU A 623 -12.37 -0.10 11.37
C GLU A 623 -12.62 1.07 10.40
N SER A 624 -13.50 2.00 10.77
CA SER A 624 -13.89 3.16 9.95
C SER A 624 -12.72 4.09 9.59
N GLY A 625 -11.66 4.08 10.39
CA GLY A 625 -10.41 4.79 10.09
C GLY A 625 -9.68 4.29 8.83
N HIS A 626 -9.98 3.08 8.37
CA HIS A 626 -9.38 2.46 7.19
C HIS A 626 -10.16 2.72 5.89
N ALA A 627 -11.38 3.26 5.98
CA ALA A 627 -12.21 3.56 4.82
C ALA A 627 -12.05 5.03 4.39
N VAL A 628 -12.18 5.30 3.09
CA VAL A 628 -12.39 6.69 2.63
C VAL A 628 -13.77 7.17 3.09
N GLU A 629 -13.90 8.46 3.34
CA GLU A 629 -15.17 9.03 3.81
C GLU A 629 -16.38 8.71 2.90
N PRO A 630 -16.31 8.83 1.57
CA PRO A 630 -17.41 8.42 0.68
C PRO A 630 -17.79 6.95 0.82
N GLU A 631 -16.84 6.07 1.17
CA GLU A 631 -17.08 4.66 1.41
C GLU A 631 -17.85 4.44 2.71
N CYS A 632 -17.51 5.12 3.81
CA CYS A 632 -18.32 5.11 5.02
C CYS A 632 -19.76 5.57 4.75
N VAL A 633 -19.91 6.62 3.94
CA VAL A 633 -21.22 7.20 3.60
C VAL A 633 -22.11 6.21 2.86
N THR A 634 -21.56 5.20 2.18
CA THR A 634 -22.36 4.15 1.51
C THR A 634 -23.25 3.35 2.46
N ALA A 635 -22.85 3.21 3.72
CA ALA A 635 -23.62 2.53 4.77
C ALA A 635 -24.50 3.49 5.60
N ILE A 636 -24.45 4.79 5.30
CA ILE A 636 -25.19 5.84 6.02
C ILE A 636 -26.28 6.38 5.12
N ALA A 637 -25.91 6.86 3.93
CA ALA A 637 -26.80 7.54 3.01
C ALA A 637 -27.80 6.59 2.35
N GLY A 638 -29.09 6.85 2.56
CA GLY A 638 -30.18 5.98 2.13
C GLY A 638 -30.44 4.77 3.04
N ILE A 639 -29.70 4.65 4.15
CA ILE A 639 -29.91 3.62 5.19
C ILE A 639 -30.42 4.27 6.47
N LEU A 640 -29.68 5.24 7.00
CA LEU A 640 -29.93 5.85 8.29
C LEU A 640 -30.79 7.11 8.16
N ASP A 641 -31.87 7.18 8.94
CA ASP A 641 -32.69 8.38 9.07
C ASP A 641 -32.39 9.07 10.40
N VAL A 642 -31.47 10.02 10.35
CA VAL A 642 -30.97 10.74 11.51
C VAL A 642 -32.05 11.64 12.13
N ALA A 643 -32.93 12.21 11.29
CA ALA A 643 -34.05 13.04 11.75
C ALA A 643 -35.02 12.23 12.61
N LYS A 644 -35.32 10.99 12.21
CA LYS A 644 -36.16 10.03 12.96
C LYS A 644 -35.43 9.34 14.13
N GLY A 645 -34.27 9.84 14.54
CA GLY A 645 -33.55 9.33 15.70
C GLY A 645 -32.64 8.13 15.43
N GLY A 646 -32.28 7.88 14.16
CA GLY A 646 -31.25 6.92 13.81
C GLY A 646 -29.89 7.27 14.42
N GLN A 647 -29.14 6.27 14.85
CA GLN A 647 -27.82 6.44 15.47
C GLN A 647 -26.69 5.90 14.59
N LEU A 648 -25.62 6.68 14.44
CA LEU A 648 -24.37 6.26 13.83
C LEU A 648 -23.30 6.06 14.91
N VAL A 649 -22.63 4.91 14.88
CA VAL A 649 -21.47 4.62 15.73
C VAL A 649 -20.29 4.26 14.84
N LEU A 650 -19.19 5.00 14.99
CA LEU A 650 -17.95 4.75 14.25
C LEU A 650 -16.89 4.26 15.23
N ALA A 651 -16.29 3.11 14.94
CA ALA A 651 -15.10 2.65 15.66
C ALA A 651 -13.88 2.60 14.74
N GLY A 652 -12.71 2.94 15.28
CA GLY A 652 -11.47 2.91 14.51
C GLY A 652 -10.29 3.48 15.27
N ASP A 653 -9.18 3.70 14.57
CA ASP A 653 -8.01 4.35 15.12
C ASP A 653 -7.41 5.30 14.08
N PRO A 654 -7.48 6.63 14.29
CA PRO A 654 -6.96 7.60 13.33
C PRO A 654 -5.42 7.57 13.24
N LYS A 655 -4.73 6.94 14.20
CA LYS A 655 -3.26 6.79 14.22
C LYS A 655 -2.78 5.50 13.55
N GLN A 656 -3.68 4.63 13.08
CA GLN A 656 -3.37 3.46 12.25
C GLN A 656 -3.55 3.77 10.76
N LEU A 657 -3.32 2.76 9.91
CA LEU A 657 -3.43 2.85 8.46
C LEU A 657 -4.80 3.38 8.01
N GLY A 658 -4.76 4.45 7.22
CA GLY A 658 -5.90 4.95 6.46
C GLY A 658 -6.12 4.19 5.15
N PRO A 659 -7.09 4.62 4.33
CA PRO A 659 -7.43 3.96 3.07
C PRO A 659 -6.27 3.90 2.08
N VAL A 660 -6.20 2.80 1.32
CA VAL A 660 -5.20 2.59 0.27
C VAL A 660 -5.65 3.28 -1.01
N LEU A 661 -5.03 4.41 -1.34
CA LEU A 661 -5.31 5.22 -2.52
C LEU A 661 -4.15 5.21 -3.52
N ARG A 662 -4.47 5.45 -4.79
CA ARG A 662 -3.49 5.46 -5.88
C ARG A 662 -3.16 6.87 -6.37
N SER A 663 -4.13 7.77 -6.42
CA SER A 663 -3.98 9.13 -6.94
C SER A 663 -3.27 10.04 -5.93
N PRO A 664 -2.09 10.60 -6.29
CA PRO A 664 -1.40 11.59 -5.45
C PRO A 664 -2.25 12.82 -5.20
N LEU A 665 -2.94 13.30 -6.24
CA LEU A 665 -3.79 14.49 -6.16
C LEU A 665 -4.98 14.24 -5.23
N ALA A 666 -5.61 13.07 -5.30
CA ALA A 666 -6.71 12.74 -4.40
C ALA A 666 -6.22 12.64 -2.95
N ILE A 667 -5.05 12.04 -2.71
CA ILE A 667 -4.42 11.94 -1.38
C ILE A 667 -4.12 13.33 -0.82
N GLU A 668 -3.44 14.19 -1.60
CA GLU A 668 -3.03 15.55 -1.22
C GLU A 668 -4.23 16.43 -0.86
N HIS A 669 -5.33 16.32 -1.62
CA HIS A 669 -6.53 17.14 -1.43
C HIS A 669 -7.58 16.54 -0.49
N GLY A 670 -7.24 15.46 0.23
CA GLY A 670 -7.97 15.00 1.41
C GLY A 670 -8.76 13.70 1.28
N LEU A 671 -8.72 12.98 0.15
CA LEU A 671 -9.42 11.69 0.03
C LEU A 671 -8.85 10.63 0.97
N SER A 672 -7.57 10.77 1.36
CA SER A 672 -6.88 9.87 2.30
C SER A 672 -7.35 9.99 3.76
N MET A 673 -8.10 11.05 4.08
CA MET A 673 -8.65 11.29 5.40
C MET A 673 -9.99 10.54 5.53
N SER A 674 -10.09 9.66 6.53
CA SER A 674 -11.35 8.96 6.83
C SER A 674 -12.37 9.89 7.49
N LEU A 675 -13.66 9.51 7.47
CA LEU A 675 -14.71 10.24 8.16
C LEU A 675 -14.40 10.37 9.67
N LEU A 676 -13.96 9.28 10.30
CA LEU A 676 -13.58 9.26 11.72
C LEU A 676 -12.44 10.24 12.00
N GLU A 677 -11.39 10.22 11.18
CA GLU A 677 -10.23 11.11 11.33
C GLU A 677 -10.61 12.58 11.10
N ARG A 678 -11.44 12.88 10.10
CA ARG A 678 -11.92 14.25 9.85
C ARG A 678 -12.74 14.79 11.02
N LEU A 679 -13.66 13.99 11.57
CA LEU A 679 -14.46 14.39 12.72
C LEU A 679 -13.58 14.67 13.94
N MET A 680 -12.64 13.77 14.25
CA MET A 680 -11.73 13.95 15.39
C MET A 680 -10.79 15.15 15.25
N ASN A 681 -10.31 15.43 14.03
CA ASN A 681 -9.30 16.48 13.83
C ASN A 681 -9.93 17.87 13.61
N HIS A 682 -11.10 17.96 12.96
CA HIS A 682 -11.63 19.23 12.45
C HIS A 682 -12.98 19.64 13.06
N ASN A 683 -13.66 18.77 13.82
CA ASN A 683 -14.93 19.11 14.45
C ASN A 683 -14.75 19.30 15.97
N PRO A 684 -15.12 20.46 16.53
CA PRO A 684 -14.95 20.77 17.96
C PRO A 684 -15.59 19.76 18.92
N LEU A 685 -16.70 19.10 18.55
CA LEU A 685 -17.39 18.13 19.41
C LEU A 685 -16.50 16.92 19.77
N TYR A 686 -15.51 16.62 18.94
CA TYR A 686 -14.62 15.48 19.10
C TYR A 686 -13.18 15.89 19.46
N GLY A 687 -12.95 17.20 19.64
CA GLY A 687 -11.68 17.76 20.07
C GLY A 687 -11.34 17.44 21.53
N LYS A 688 -10.09 17.76 21.92
CA LYS A 688 -9.57 17.61 23.29
C LYS A 688 -9.38 18.99 23.92
N ASP A 689 -10.40 19.85 23.84
CA ASP A 689 -10.31 21.29 24.16
C ASP A 689 -9.88 21.57 25.61
N THR A 690 -10.23 20.68 26.56
CA THR A 690 -9.91 20.80 27.99
C THR A 690 -8.90 19.76 28.48
N GLY A 691 -8.16 19.11 27.57
CA GLY A 691 -7.27 18.00 27.93
C GLY A 691 -7.97 16.65 28.13
N ALA A 692 -9.30 16.60 28.00
CA ALA A 692 -10.09 15.38 27.95
C ALA A 692 -11.09 15.41 26.80
N TYR A 693 -11.52 14.23 26.35
CA TYR A 693 -12.57 14.09 25.36
C TYR A 693 -13.95 14.18 26.01
N ASN A 694 -14.94 14.78 25.31
CA ASN A 694 -16.32 14.73 25.78
C ASN A 694 -16.88 13.30 25.62
N ALA A 695 -17.13 12.65 26.76
CA ALA A 695 -17.62 11.28 26.84
C ALA A 695 -19.01 11.08 26.19
N GLU A 696 -19.79 12.14 25.97
CA GLU A 696 -21.07 12.09 25.27
C GLU A 696 -20.92 11.77 23.77
N PHE A 697 -19.77 12.12 23.18
CA PHE A 697 -19.54 11.98 21.73
C PHE A 697 -18.42 11.00 21.40
N VAL A 698 -17.42 10.87 22.27
CA VAL A 698 -16.23 10.10 21.99
C VAL A 698 -15.67 9.40 23.22
N THR A 699 -15.27 8.14 23.05
CA THR A 699 -14.51 7.40 24.06
C THR A 699 -13.20 6.90 23.51
N LYS A 700 -12.09 7.26 24.20
CA LYS A 700 -10.77 6.67 24.01
C LYS A 700 -10.64 5.41 24.85
N LEU A 701 -10.38 4.26 24.24
CA LEU A 701 -10.05 3.03 24.96
C LEU A 701 -8.55 3.00 25.33
N LEU A 702 -8.23 2.72 26.60
CA LEU A 702 -6.87 2.83 27.14
C LEU A 702 -6.19 1.49 27.48
N LEU A 703 -6.96 0.49 27.91
CA LEU A 703 -6.39 -0.80 28.34
C LEU A 703 -6.06 -1.68 27.13
N ASN A 704 -4.79 -2.04 26.95
CA ASN A 704 -4.31 -2.90 25.87
C ASN A 704 -4.24 -4.37 26.32
N TYR A 705 -5.02 -5.24 25.70
CA TYR A 705 -5.10 -6.67 26.05
C TYR A 705 -4.28 -7.59 25.13
N ARG A 706 -3.40 -7.02 24.29
CA ARG A 706 -2.73 -7.76 23.21
C ARG A 706 -1.27 -8.03 23.50
N SER A 707 -0.50 -6.98 23.78
CA SER A 707 0.95 -6.98 23.60
C SER A 707 1.70 -6.87 24.91
N HIS A 708 2.92 -7.43 24.93
CA HIS A 708 3.89 -7.21 26.01
C HIS A 708 4.14 -5.70 26.25
N PRO A 709 4.30 -5.24 27.51
CA PRO A 709 4.52 -3.83 27.84
C PRO A 709 5.65 -3.16 27.04
N ASP A 710 6.79 -3.83 26.87
CA ASP A 710 7.92 -3.28 26.10
C ASP A 710 7.57 -3.02 24.62
N ILE A 711 6.76 -3.89 24.00
CA ILE A 711 6.33 -3.73 22.59
C ILE A 711 5.46 -2.47 22.45
N LEU A 712 4.68 -2.14 23.48
CA LEU A 712 3.78 -1.00 23.50
C LEU A 712 4.46 0.32 23.83
N THR A 713 5.65 0.29 24.46
CA THR A 713 6.28 1.49 25.03
C THR A 713 6.49 2.59 23.98
N VAL A 714 7.15 2.27 22.87
CA VAL A 714 7.44 3.26 21.81
C VAL A 714 6.18 3.71 21.06
N PRO A 715 5.27 2.82 20.61
CA PRO A 715 4.00 3.26 20.03
C PRO A 715 3.15 4.12 20.97
N ASN A 716 3.12 3.82 22.27
CA ASN A 716 2.36 4.59 23.25
C ASN A 716 2.89 6.03 23.39
N GLU A 717 4.21 6.16 23.48
CA GLU A 717 4.88 7.46 23.53
C GLU A 717 4.65 8.29 22.27
N LEU A 718 4.81 7.68 21.09
CA LEU A 718 4.81 8.40 19.81
C LEU A 718 3.41 8.75 19.29
N PHE A 719 2.38 7.96 19.62
CA PHE A 719 1.06 8.07 18.99
C PHE A 719 -0.09 8.31 19.95
N TYR A 720 0.08 8.03 21.24
CA TYR A 720 -1.04 7.88 22.18
C TYR A 720 -0.85 8.61 23.51
N ASP A 721 0.04 9.60 23.55
CA ASP A 721 0.27 10.52 24.68
C ASP A 721 0.69 9.82 25.98
N ASN A 722 1.30 8.63 25.88
CA ASN A 722 1.60 7.77 27.03
C ASN A 722 0.37 7.31 27.85
N GLU A 723 -0.84 7.43 27.30
CA GLU A 723 -2.08 7.09 28.02
C GLU A 723 -2.42 5.58 27.96
N LEU A 724 -1.81 4.78 27.08
CA LEU A 724 -2.09 3.35 26.99
C LEU A 724 -1.55 2.57 28.19
N GLN A 725 -2.34 1.60 28.65
CA GLN A 725 -2.01 0.77 29.81
C GLN A 725 -1.96 -0.71 29.40
N PRO A 726 -0.85 -1.42 29.63
CA PRO A 726 -0.76 -2.84 29.31
C PRO A 726 -1.61 -3.67 30.28
N LYS A 727 -2.50 -4.50 29.72
CA LYS A 727 -3.39 -5.42 30.43
C LYS A 727 -3.50 -6.78 29.72
N ALA A 728 -2.52 -7.10 28.87
CA ALA A 728 -2.45 -8.37 28.17
C ALA A 728 -2.26 -9.53 29.17
N ASP A 729 -2.74 -10.72 28.79
CA ASP A 729 -2.48 -11.95 29.54
C ASP A 729 -0.96 -12.17 29.67
N VAL A 730 -0.48 -12.27 30.91
CA VAL A 730 0.95 -12.39 31.24
C VAL A 730 1.55 -13.68 30.70
N LEU A 731 0.79 -14.80 30.69
CA LEU A 731 1.27 -16.07 30.16
C LEU A 731 1.49 -16.00 28.64
N VAL A 732 0.59 -15.31 27.94
CA VAL A 732 0.70 -15.13 26.49
C VAL A 732 1.80 -14.14 26.15
N SER A 733 1.79 -12.96 26.77
CA SER A 733 2.70 -11.85 26.46
C SER A 733 4.14 -12.14 26.88
N ASN A 734 4.37 -12.86 27.99
CA ASN A 734 5.71 -13.22 28.45
C ASN A 734 6.23 -14.54 27.86
N ALA A 735 5.46 -15.20 26.98
CA ALA A 735 5.79 -16.54 26.47
C ALA A 735 7.21 -16.66 25.88
N TYR A 736 7.77 -15.57 25.36
CA TYR A 736 9.10 -15.55 24.75
C TYR A 736 10.17 -14.79 25.54
N CYS A 737 9.87 -14.27 26.74
CA CYS A 737 10.83 -13.52 27.56
C CYS A 737 12.09 -14.30 27.92
N ASN A 738 12.00 -15.64 27.99
CA ASN A 738 13.13 -16.52 28.31
C ASN A 738 13.74 -17.22 27.07
N TRP A 739 13.29 -16.88 25.86
CA TRP A 739 13.74 -17.53 24.64
C TRP A 739 15.26 -17.39 24.44
N GLU A 740 15.93 -18.49 24.05
CA GLU A 740 17.39 -18.61 24.01
C GLU A 740 18.07 -17.58 23.12
N ASN A 741 17.45 -17.24 21.99
CA ASN A 741 18.00 -16.31 21.01
C ASN A 741 17.70 -14.83 21.29
N LEU A 742 17.10 -14.50 22.44
CA LEU A 742 16.97 -13.10 22.84
C LEU A 742 18.35 -12.54 23.23
N PRO A 743 18.75 -11.36 22.71
CA PRO A 743 19.96 -10.68 23.16
C PRO A 743 19.96 -10.40 24.66
N LYS A 744 18.78 -10.09 25.23
CA LYS A 744 18.56 -9.90 26.66
C LYS A 744 17.29 -10.60 27.11
N LYS A 745 17.41 -11.42 28.15
CA LYS A 745 16.25 -12.09 28.80
C LYS A 745 15.31 -11.06 29.40
N GLY A 746 14.00 -11.34 29.31
CA GLY A 746 12.94 -10.44 29.77
C GLY A 746 12.57 -9.32 28.79
N PHE A 747 13.31 -9.12 27.70
CA PHE A 747 13.03 -8.09 26.71
C PHE A 747 12.68 -8.71 25.35
N PRO A 748 11.39 -8.91 25.02
CA PRO A 748 10.97 -9.68 23.86
C PRO A 748 10.93 -8.85 22.55
N ILE A 749 11.95 -8.02 22.34
CA ILE A 749 12.13 -7.25 21.11
C ILE A 749 13.56 -7.45 20.64
N ILE A 750 13.71 -7.84 19.38
CA ILE A 750 14.99 -7.92 18.70
C ILE A 750 14.98 -6.94 17.54
N PHE A 751 15.92 -6.00 17.54
CA PHE A 751 16.32 -5.31 16.32
C PHE A 751 17.61 -5.93 15.82
N HIS A 752 17.59 -6.56 14.64
CA HIS A 752 18.77 -7.13 14.00
C HIS A 752 19.22 -6.21 12.85
N GLY A 753 20.35 -5.52 13.05
CA GLY A 753 20.95 -4.63 12.07
C GLY A 753 21.59 -5.39 10.91
N VAL A 754 21.13 -5.15 9.68
CA VAL A 754 21.64 -5.76 8.45
C VAL A 754 21.99 -4.68 7.44
N LEU A 755 23.27 -4.58 7.07
CA LEU A 755 23.70 -3.75 5.95
C LEU A 755 23.45 -4.52 4.66
N GLY A 756 22.21 -4.65 4.21
CA GLY A 756 21.90 -5.42 3.00
C GLY A 756 22.08 -4.65 1.69
N LYS A 757 21.58 -5.21 0.59
CA LYS A 757 21.46 -4.53 -0.70
C LYS A 757 20.03 -4.66 -1.19
N ASP A 758 19.38 -3.53 -1.46
CA ASP A 758 18.07 -3.52 -2.08
C ASP A 758 18.17 -3.61 -3.61
N GLU A 759 17.58 -4.66 -4.17
CA GLU A 759 17.63 -5.03 -5.59
C GLU A 759 16.23 -5.07 -6.23
N ARG A 760 16.20 -5.12 -7.56
CA ARG A 760 14.98 -5.24 -8.40
C ARG A 760 15.24 -6.23 -9.52
N GLU A 761 14.18 -6.84 -10.05
CA GLU A 761 14.27 -7.78 -11.17
C GLU A 761 13.15 -7.58 -12.19
N GLY A 762 13.46 -7.87 -13.47
CA GLY A 762 12.55 -7.81 -14.60
C GLY A 762 11.84 -6.46 -14.75
N ASN A 763 10.53 -6.49 -14.98
CA ASN A 763 9.70 -5.29 -15.10
C ASN A 763 9.09 -4.84 -13.76
N SER A 764 9.43 -5.50 -12.64
CA SER A 764 8.85 -5.19 -11.32
C SER A 764 9.51 -3.94 -10.73
N PRO A 765 8.74 -2.87 -10.41
CA PRO A 765 9.29 -1.71 -9.71
C PRO A 765 9.56 -1.95 -8.22
N SER A 766 9.08 -3.07 -7.67
CA SER A 766 9.23 -3.43 -6.24
C SER A 766 10.61 -3.99 -5.94
N PHE A 767 11.07 -3.75 -4.72
CA PHE A 767 12.41 -4.12 -4.26
C PHE A 767 12.41 -5.34 -3.34
N PHE A 768 13.57 -5.96 -3.21
CA PHE A 768 13.84 -7.04 -2.27
C PHE A 768 15.29 -6.95 -1.75
N ASN A 769 15.57 -7.58 -0.62
CA ASN A 769 16.86 -7.61 0.04
C ASN A 769 17.08 -9.01 0.62
N VAL A 770 17.95 -9.77 -0.05
CA VAL A 770 18.22 -11.17 0.25
C VAL A 770 18.88 -11.34 1.62
N SER A 771 19.81 -10.45 2.00
CA SER A 771 20.51 -10.52 3.29
C SER A 771 19.54 -10.42 4.47
N GLU A 772 18.49 -9.59 4.35
CA GLU A 772 17.43 -9.54 5.36
C GLU A 772 16.60 -10.83 5.41
N ILE A 773 16.34 -11.46 4.25
CA ILE A 773 15.60 -12.73 4.18
C ILE A 773 16.38 -13.83 4.89
N GLU A 774 17.69 -13.92 4.69
CA GLU A 774 18.53 -14.93 5.34
C GLU A 774 18.47 -14.83 6.86
N VAL A 775 18.58 -13.61 7.40
CA VAL A 775 18.43 -13.36 8.84
C VAL A 775 17.03 -13.71 9.33
N LEU A 776 15.98 -13.32 8.59
CA LEU A 776 14.59 -13.70 8.91
C LEU A 776 14.43 -15.22 8.97
N MET A 777 14.96 -15.95 7.99
CA MET A 777 14.87 -17.41 7.91
C MET A 777 15.61 -18.08 9.07
N SER A 778 16.74 -17.53 9.51
CA SER A 778 17.47 -18.06 10.69
C SER A 778 16.62 -18.00 11.98
N TYR A 779 15.89 -16.89 12.18
CA TYR A 779 14.97 -16.74 13.30
C TYR A 779 13.73 -17.62 13.17
N LEU A 780 13.16 -17.74 11.96
CA LEU A 780 12.02 -18.61 11.70
C LEU A 780 12.35 -20.09 12.00
N LYS A 781 13.50 -20.57 11.50
CA LYS A 781 14.00 -21.93 11.80
C LYS A 781 14.13 -22.12 13.30
N SER A 782 14.80 -21.19 13.99
CA SER A 782 14.93 -21.25 15.44
C SER A 782 13.58 -21.31 16.16
N LEU A 783 12.62 -20.43 15.82
CA LEU A 783 11.30 -20.44 16.46
C LEU A 783 10.57 -21.78 16.27
N LEU A 784 10.73 -22.41 15.11
CA LEU A 784 10.08 -23.67 14.76
C LEU A 784 10.83 -24.92 15.26
N GLU A 785 12.14 -24.82 15.54
CA GLU A 785 13.03 -25.91 15.95
C GLU A 785 13.31 -25.96 17.46
N THR A 786 13.56 -24.81 18.11
CA THR A 786 14.09 -24.73 19.50
C THR A 786 13.11 -25.29 20.56
N GLN A 787 11.84 -25.51 20.22
CA GLN A 787 10.83 -25.94 21.18
C GLN A 787 10.75 -27.47 21.39
N LYS A 788 11.51 -28.29 20.62
CA LYS A 788 11.50 -29.76 20.77
C LYS A 788 12.15 -30.27 22.06
N LYS A 789 13.05 -29.50 22.69
CA LYS A 789 13.95 -30.00 23.75
C LYS A 789 13.49 -29.75 25.19
N LYS A 790 12.42 -28.97 25.43
CA LYS A 790 12.04 -28.49 26.79
C LYS A 790 10.59 -28.72 27.22
N GLY A 791 9.82 -29.57 26.54
CA GLY A 791 8.44 -29.90 26.93
C GLY A 791 7.42 -28.75 26.78
N ILE A 792 7.80 -27.66 26.11
CA ILE A 792 6.92 -26.53 25.77
C ILE A 792 6.23 -26.84 24.44
N ALA A 793 4.93 -26.55 24.35
CA ALA A 793 4.16 -26.77 23.13
C ALA A 793 4.78 -26.03 21.93
N ARG A 794 5.00 -26.75 20.83
CA ARG A 794 5.50 -26.21 19.56
C ARG A 794 4.62 -25.05 19.10
N ILE A 795 5.22 -23.89 18.81
CA ILE A 795 4.48 -22.79 18.17
C ILE A 795 3.96 -23.26 16.80
N SER A 796 2.67 -23.06 16.57
CA SER A 796 2.07 -23.36 15.27
C SER A 796 2.45 -22.26 14.26
N PRO A 797 2.75 -22.60 12.99
CA PRO A 797 3.05 -21.61 11.95
C PRO A 797 1.98 -20.50 11.83
N LYS A 798 0.72 -20.81 12.11
CA LYS A 798 -0.40 -19.84 12.12
C LYS A 798 -0.26 -18.72 13.16
N GLU A 799 0.53 -18.94 14.21
CA GLU A 799 0.81 -17.96 15.27
C GLU A 799 1.97 -17.02 14.93
N ILE A 800 2.63 -17.22 13.79
CA ILE A 800 3.75 -16.41 13.29
C ILE A 800 3.26 -15.58 12.10
N GLY A 801 3.69 -14.32 12.04
CA GLY A 801 3.49 -13.45 10.89
C GLY A 801 4.79 -12.79 10.44
N VAL A 802 5.00 -12.69 9.13
CA VAL A 802 6.11 -11.96 8.54
C VAL A 802 5.58 -10.80 7.71
N ILE A 803 6.01 -9.59 8.09
CA ILE A 803 5.58 -8.33 7.50
C ILE A 803 6.72 -7.74 6.67
N SER A 804 6.44 -7.35 5.44
CA SER A 804 7.37 -6.54 4.65
C SER A 804 6.63 -5.58 3.72
N PRO A 805 7.09 -4.32 3.59
CA PRO A 805 6.37 -3.33 2.80
C PRO A 805 6.50 -3.52 1.28
N TYR A 806 7.52 -4.26 0.82
CA TYR A 806 7.74 -4.46 -0.61
C TYR A 806 7.23 -5.82 -1.05
N ARG A 807 6.37 -5.80 -2.08
CA ARG A 807 5.79 -7.00 -2.66
C ARG A 807 6.84 -8.03 -3.08
N LYS A 808 7.91 -7.57 -3.73
CA LYS A 808 8.96 -8.49 -4.20
C LYS A 808 9.72 -9.15 -3.05
N GLN A 809 9.84 -8.47 -1.91
CA GLN A 809 10.35 -9.09 -0.68
C GLN A 809 9.39 -10.17 -0.16
N VAL A 810 8.08 -9.89 -0.11
CA VAL A 810 7.06 -10.88 0.29
C VAL A 810 7.12 -12.14 -0.56
N GLU A 811 7.20 -12.01 -1.89
CA GLU A 811 7.37 -13.16 -2.81
C GLU A 811 8.63 -13.96 -2.51
N LYS A 812 9.78 -13.29 -2.35
CA LYS A 812 11.07 -13.95 -2.09
C LYS A 812 11.10 -14.63 -0.72
N ILE A 813 10.46 -14.04 0.30
CA ILE A 813 10.29 -14.66 1.61
C ILE A 813 9.42 -15.92 1.49
N ARG A 814 8.28 -15.88 0.79
CA ARG A 814 7.45 -17.07 0.57
C ARG A 814 8.22 -18.18 -0.13
N LYS A 815 8.97 -17.84 -1.20
CA LYS A 815 9.86 -18.79 -1.89
C LYS A 815 10.89 -19.42 -0.94
N ALA A 816 11.49 -18.63 -0.06
CA ALA A 816 12.44 -19.12 0.94
C ALA A 816 11.77 -20.06 1.97
N VAL A 817 10.59 -19.69 2.47
CA VAL A 817 9.77 -20.52 3.38
C VAL A 817 9.40 -21.85 2.71
N ASP A 818 8.90 -21.83 1.48
CA ASP A 818 8.50 -23.03 0.75
C ASP A 818 9.68 -23.97 0.46
N LYS A 819 10.89 -23.42 0.29
CA LYS A 819 12.11 -24.20 0.06
C LYS A 819 12.66 -24.79 1.35
N GLU A 820 12.93 -23.96 2.36
CA GLU A 820 13.67 -24.39 3.55
C GLU A 820 12.79 -24.98 4.65
N LEU A 821 11.51 -24.58 4.73
CA LEU A 821 10.59 -25.00 5.78
C LEU A 821 9.53 -25.99 5.27
N LYS A 822 9.74 -26.59 4.10
CA LYS A 822 8.81 -27.57 3.49
C LYS A 822 8.47 -28.75 4.41
N ALA A 823 9.41 -29.16 5.26
CA ALA A 823 9.24 -30.26 6.22
C ALA A 823 8.42 -29.86 7.46
N VAL A 824 8.10 -28.58 7.65
CA VAL A 824 7.29 -28.10 8.78
C VAL A 824 5.81 -28.36 8.47
N PRO A 825 5.08 -29.11 9.32
CA PRO A 825 3.64 -29.29 9.18
C PRO A 825 2.92 -27.94 9.19
N GLU A 826 1.90 -27.79 8.34
CA GLU A 826 1.05 -26.58 8.29
C GLU A 826 1.83 -25.28 7.98
N VAL A 827 3.02 -25.36 7.37
CA VAL A 827 3.83 -24.18 7.01
C VAL A 827 3.07 -23.16 6.15
N LYS A 828 2.10 -23.63 5.35
CA LYS A 828 1.22 -22.79 4.53
C LYS A 828 0.35 -21.82 5.33
N ASP A 829 0.14 -22.09 6.62
CA ASP A 829 -0.63 -21.23 7.51
C ASP A 829 0.20 -20.06 8.06
N LEU A 830 1.53 -20.08 7.86
CA LEU A 830 2.40 -18.95 8.16
C LEU A 830 2.05 -17.78 7.24
N LYS A 831 1.57 -16.69 7.83
CA LYS A 831 1.18 -15.51 7.05
C LYS A 831 2.43 -14.68 6.71
N VAL A 832 2.70 -14.51 5.41
CA VAL A 832 3.65 -13.52 4.88
C VAL A 832 2.86 -12.50 4.08
N GLY A 833 3.04 -11.20 4.31
CA GLY A 833 2.25 -10.16 3.64
C GLY A 833 2.72 -8.74 3.93
N SER A 834 2.07 -7.76 3.31
CA SER A 834 2.34 -6.34 3.58
C SER A 834 1.68 -5.86 4.88
N VAL A 835 2.03 -4.66 5.34
CA VAL A 835 1.43 -4.07 6.55
C VAL A 835 -0.09 -3.95 6.41
N GLU A 836 -0.56 -3.59 5.23
CA GLU A 836 -1.99 -3.46 4.89
C GLU A 836 -2.73 -4.80 5.05
N GLU A 837 -2.13 -5.92 4.64
CA GLU A 837 -2.73 -7.25 4.82
C GLU A 837 -2.83 -7.69 6.29
N PHE A 838 -1.96 -7.14 7.14
CA PHE A 838 -1.91 -7.44 8.58
C PHE A 838 -2.77 -6.50 9.44
N GLN A 839 -3.42 -5.50 8.83
CA GLN A 839 -4.35 -4.63 9.56
C GLN A 839 -5.54 -5.44 10.10
N GLY A 840 -5.92 -5.17 11.34
CA GLY A 840 -6.93 -5.95 12.07
C GLY A 840 -6.49 -7.36 12.52
N GLN A 841 -5.37 -7.87 12.01
CA GLN A 841 -4.79 -9.15 12.43
C GLN A 841 -3.76 -8.97 13.54
N GLU A 842 -3.47 -10.06 14.24
CA GLU A 842 -2.45 -10.15 15.30
C GLU A 842 -1.84 -11.54 15.30
N ARG A 843 -0.60 -11.66 15.77
CA ARG A 843 0.14 -12.93 15.86
C ARG A 843 0.94 -12.97 17.15
N LYS A 844 1.23 -14.18 17.65
CA LYS A 844 2.04 -14.36 18.86
C LYS A 844 3.45 -13.81 18.64
N VAL A 845 4.02 -14.12 17.47
CA VAL A 845 5.32 -13.64 17.01
C VAL A 845 5.16 -12.89 15.69
N ILE A 846 5.78 -11.72 15.58
CA ILE A 846 5.87 -10.97 14.32
C ILE A 846 7.33 -10.75 13.97
N LEU A 847 7.66 -11.01 12.72
CA LEU A 847 8.92 -10.65 12.11
C LEU A 847 8.70 -9.56 11.06
N ILE A 848 9.59 -8.59 10.99
CA ILE A 848 9.48 -7.45 10.06
C ILE A 848 10.78 -7.33 9.26
N SER A 849 10.70 -7.24 7.93
CA SER A 849 11.83 -6.85 7.06
C SER A 849 11.57 -5.49 6.43
N THR A 850 12.51 -4.56 6.61
CA THR A 850 12.42 -3.17 6.13
C THR A 850 12.94 -2.98 4.71
N VAL A 851 13.75 -3.93 4.22
CA VAL A 851 14.32 -4.08 2.87
C VAL A 851 15.34 -3.02 2.47
N ARG A 852 15.05 -1.75 2.72
CA ARG A 852 15.80 -0.61 2.18
C ARG A 852 17.21 -0.52 2.75
N SER A 853 18.20 -0.43 1.86
CA SER A 853 19.60 -0.28 2.23
C SER A 853 20.36 0.83 1.48
N SER A 854 19.79 1.39 0.40
CA SER A 854 20.40 2.48 -0.37
C SER A 854 19.76 3.85 -0.15
N ARG A 855 20.59 4.89 0.03
CA ARG A 855 20.17 6.29 0.20
C ARG A 855 19.50 6.88 -1.04
N ASP A 856 19.88 6.43 -2.23
CA ASP A 856 19.37 6.97 -3.50
C ASP A 856 17.90 6.58 -3.72
N TYR A 857 17.48 5.42 -3.19
CA TYR A 857 16.09 4.94 -3.30
C TYR A 857 15.17 5.43 -2.18
N VAL A 858 15.71 5.94 -1.07
CA VAL A 858 14.90 6.53 0.03
C VAL A 858 14.21 7.81 -0.43
N LYS A 859 14.92 8.69 -1.16
CA LYS A 859 14.32 9.91 -1.73
C LYS A 859 13.23 9.62 -2.76
N ILE A 860 13.41 8.54 -3.53
CA ILE A 860 12.43 8.01 -4.47
C ILE A 860 11.18 7.58 -3.68
N ASP A 861 11.33 6.85 -2.58
CA ASP A 861 10.18 6.38 -1.78
C ASP A 861 9.38 7.50 -1.09
N GLU A 862 10.05 8.55 -0.61
CA GLU A 862 9.41 9.77 -0.11
C GLU A 862 8.59 10.44 -1.22
N GLN A 863 9.16 10.55 -2.42
CA GLN A 863 8.51 11.15 -3.58
C GLN A 863 7.39 10.30 -4.18
N PHE A 864 7.38 8.97 -3.96
CA PHE A 864 6.37 8.04 -4.49
C PHE A 864 5.34 7.56 -3.46
N GLY A 865 5.38 8.07 -2.22
CA GLY A 865 4.49 7.59 -1.14
C GLY A 865 4.65 6.09 -0.84
N LEU A 866 5.71 5.45 -1.36
CA LEU A 866 6.04 4.04 -1.14
C LEU A 866 6.60 3.81 0.28
N GLY A 867 6.92 4.89 0.99
CA GLY A 867 7.67 4.92 2.25
C GLY A 867 6.99 4.21 3.42
N PHE A 868 7.26 2.92 3.57
CA PHE A 868 7.17 2.27 4.89
C PHE A 868 8.12 2.90 5.91
N LEU A 869 9.27 3.40 5.44
CA LEU A 869 10.23 4.11 6.27
C LEU A 869 9.71 5.46 6.77
N THR A 870 8.87 6.16 6.00
CA THR A 870 8.48 7.55 6.30
C THR A 870 7.01 7.72 6.67
N ASN A 871 6.21 6.66 6.58
CA ASN A 871 4.81 6.70 6.99
C ASN A 871 4.65 6.25 8.46
N PRO A 872 4.31 7.17 9.38
CA PRO A 872 4.25 6.85 10.80
C PRO A 872 3.07 5.92 11.15
N LYS A 873 1.97 5.96 10.39
CA LYS A 873 0.83 5.03 10.55
C LYS A 873 1.24 3.59 10.20
N ARG A 874 2.06 3.38 9.16
CA ARG A 874 2.62 2.06 8.80
C ARG A 874 3.54 1.53 9.89
N PHE A 875 4.42 2.36 10.42
CA PHE A 875 5.27 2.02 11.57
C PHE A 875 4.42 1.53 12.75
N ASN A 876 3.44 2.34 13.16
CA ASN A 876 2.58 2.03 14.30
C ASN A 876 1.84 0.69 14.10
N VAL A 877 1.23 0.46 12.93
CA VAL A 877 0.54 -0.81 12.65
C VAL A 877 1.50 -1.99 12.71
N ALA A 878 2.66 -1.90 12.05
CA ALA A 878 3.60 -3.01 11.95
C ALA A 878 4.15 -3.46 13.32
N ILE A 879 4.56 -2.51 14.17
CA ILE A 879 5.12 -2.79 15.50
C ILE A 879 4.06 -3.39 16.45
N THR A 880 2.80 -2.95 16.33
CA THR A 880 1.70 -3.33 17.25
C THR A 880 0.95 -4.62 16.85
N ARG A 881 1.49 -5.41 15.91
CA ARG A 881 0.91 -6.71 15.53
C ARG A 881 1.32 -7.87 16.45
N ALA A 882 2.46 -7.74 17.13
CA ALA A 882 3.03 -8.78 17.98
C ALA A 882 2.35 -8.83 19.35
N LYS A 883 2.03 -10.04 19.84
CA LYS A 883 1.60 -10.26 21.23
C LYS A 883 2.78 -10.44 22.17
N ALA A 884 3.73 -11.30 21.80
CA ALA A 884 4.72 -11.84 22.73
C ALA A 884 6.17 -11.70 22.28
N LEU A 885 6.44 -11.57 20.97
CA LEU A 885 7.80 -11.38 20.45
C LEU A 885 7.76 -10.57 19.15
N LEU A 886 8.61 -9.55 19.08
CA LEU A 886 8.81 -8.74 17.90
C LEU A 886 10.26 -8.85 17.43
N ILE A 887 10.48 -9.28 16.18
CA ILE A 887 11.80 -9.33 15.55
C ILE A 887 11.79 -8.41 14.35
N LEU A 888 12.68 -7.43 14.32
CA LEU A 888 12.81 -6.48 13.23
C LEU A 888 14.17 -6.61 12.59
N VAL A 889 14.20 -6.80 11.28
CA VAL A 889 15.42 -6.95 10.48
C VAL A 889 15.47 -5.78 9.50
N GLY A 890 16.58 -5.04 9.51
CA GLY A 890 16.69 -3.87 8.66
C GLY A 890 18.01 -3.14 8.73
N ASN A 891 18.19 -2.18 7.81
CA ASN A 891 19.40 -1.38 7.76
C ASN A 891 19.34 -0.20 8.74
N PRO A 892 20.13 -0.22 9.82
CA PRO A 892 20.01 0.77 10.88
C PRO A 892 20.49 2.17 10.46
N VAL A 893 21.39 2.27 9.46
CA VAL A 893 21.88 3.54 8.89
C VAL A 893 20.81 4.25 8.07
N ILE A 894 19.90 3.50 7.45
CA ILE A 894 18.78 4.05 6.69
C ILE A 894 17.62 4.39 7.64
N LEU A 895 17.28 3.46 8.54
CA LEU A 895 16.19 3.61 9.50
C LEU A 895 16.41 4.78 10.46
N SER A 896 17.64 5.01 10.94
CA SER A 896 17.97 6.10 11.88
C SER A 896 17.69 7.52 11.37
N LYS A 897 17.47 7.69 10.05
CA LYS A 897 17.15 8.98 9.45
C LYS A 897 15.70 9.40 9.64
N ASP A 898 14.81 8.44 9.81
CA ASP A 898 13.42 8.72 10.13
C ASP A 898 13.27 8.87 11.65
N PRO A 899 12.58 9.90 12.15
CA PRO A 899 12.49 10.17 13.60
C PRO A 899 11.81 9.04 14.39
N TYR A 900 10.79 8.37 13.83
CA TYR A 900 10.05 7.31 14.52
C TYR A 900 10.91 6.04 14.63
N TRP A 901 11.56 5.67 13.53
CA TRP A 901 12.50 4.55 13.51
C TRP A 901 13.72 4.83 14.39
N SER A 902 14.28 6.04 14.36
CA SER A 902 15.40 6.46 15.21
C SER A 902 15.08 6.32 16.70
N ARG A 903 13.88 6.74 17.13
CA ARG A 903 13.41 6.55 18.51
C ARG A 903 13.32 5.07 18.89
N PHE A 904 12.81 4.23 18.00
CA PHE A 904 12.69 2.79 18.21
C PHE A 904 14.05 2.08 18.30
N LEU A 905 15.00 2.47 17.44
CA LEU A 905 16.38 1.95 17.47
C LEU A 905 17.09 2.29 18.78
N ARG A 906 16.98 3.54 19.25
CA ARG A 906 17.51 3.95 20.56
C ARG A 906 16.90 3.10 21.68
N PHE A 907 15.58 2.93 21.69
CA PHE A 907 14.91 2.09 22.69
C PHE A 907 15.44 0.65 22.71
N CYS A 908 15.62 0.04 21.53
CA CYS A 908 16.18 -1.31 21.44
C CYS A 908 17.64 -1.37 21.92
N SER A 909 18.44 -0.34 21.61
CA SER A 909 19.82 -0.22 22.08
C SER A 909 19.89 -0.09 23.60
N ASP A 910 19.17 0.88 24.18
CA ASP A 910 19.18 1.19 25.61
C ASP A 910 18.69 0.02 26.47
N LYS A 911 17.68 -0.71 25.97
CA LYS A 911 17.13 -1.88 26.67
C LYS A 911 17.94 -3.16 26.43
N GLY A 912 18.88 -3.17 25.47
CA GLY A 912 19.73 -4.32 25.17
C GLY A 912 19.09 -5.38 24.25
N GLY A 913 18.13 -5.00 23.41
CA GLY A 913 17.52 -5.86 22.38
C GLY A 913 18.10 -5.69 20.99
N TYR A 914 19.26 -5.07 20.86
CA TYR A 914 19.96 -4.89 19.58
C TYR A 914 20.84 -6.12 19.27
N ALA A 915 20.81 -6.60 18.03
CA ALA A 915 21.63 -7.68 17.49
C ALA A 915 22.16 -7.34 16.09
N GLY A 916 23.10 -8.13 15.59
CA GLY A 916 23.70 -7.92 14.26
C GLY A 916 24.66 -6.73 14.23
N ILE A 917 24.65 -5.97 13.13
CA ILE A 917 25.60 -4.87 12.93
C ILE A 917 25.19 -3.67 13.79
N GLN A 918 25.91 -3.46 14.88
CA GLN A 918 26.00 -2.19 15.61
C GLN A 918 27.08 -1.34 14.93
N ASP A 919 26.73 -0.63 13.86
CA ASP A 919 27.56 0.53 13.51
C ASP A 919 27.42 1.55 14.66
N ASP A 920 28.44 2.37 14.92
CA ASP A 920 28.46 3.45 15.93
C ASP A 920 27.48 4.59 15.57
N ILE A 921 26.21 4.24 15.36
CA ILE A 921 25.12 5.09 14.87
C ILE A 921 24.78 6.22 15.85
N PHE A 922 25.21 6.09 17.11
CA PHE A 922 24.96 7.07 18.17
C PHE A 922 26.16 7.97 18.49
N GLU A 923 27.38 7.65 18.02
CA GLU A 923 28.52 8.58 18.13
C GLU A 923 28.47 9.63 16.99
N ASP A 924 28.04 9.23 15.79
CA ASP A 924 28.09 10.06 14.57
C ASP A 924 26.90 11.01 14.34
N ILE A 925 25.93 11.11 15.25
CA ILE A 925 24.92 12.21 15.17
C ILE A 925 25.54 13.52 15.70
N ASN A 926 26.60 13.41 16.50
CA ASN A 926 27.34 14.52 17.11
C ASN A 926 28.74 14.75 16.52
N GLU A 927 29.19 14.01 15.50
CA GLU A 927 30.42 14.25 14.70
C GLU A 927 30.10 14.63 13.25
#